data_AF-A0A842N0X2-F1
#
_entry.id   AF-A0A842N0X2-F1
#
_cell.length_a   1.000
_cell.length_b   1.000
_cell.length_c   1.000
_cell.angle_alpha   90.00
_cell.angle_beta   90.00
_cell.angle_gamma   90.00
#
_symmetry.space_group_name_H-M   'P 1'
#
loop_
_entity.id
_entity.type
_entity.pdbx_description
1 polymer ?
#
loop_
_entity_poly.entity_id
_entity_poly.type
_entity_poly.pdbx_seq_one_letter_code
_entity_poly.pdbx_strand_id
1 'polypeptide(L)'
;MNHKINNRIIIFIFISSLLLFVPNLAYAENVPDWVKNNAGWWATDAISETEFVNAIEFLVNDDIIQVRTSSSNVDSQGIPDWVKNTAGWWATDAISETEFVNAIEFLVNVGIIQVDKTSNSEYPDWLINNTSWQKAREYTNSDYNNFDTSYFNDKATVCNQCESESILNNFGFRGPEISKEKPDNTFRIFAIGGSSTFGVEVHDDETWPAFLQKKFDEIELGINVEVINAGISAANSSTERKLIENKIVDLEPDLIITYDGWNDAGYPISWNRPSPSIEESKNNWMEICKFANKHNFDTIITIQPIVGTGNRILTEHEIVYLTNDTFNMQELYMKLEEYAKYLPVLDKVCTKAVDLREMFDYIQQPVYVDWGHPEKIGYKIIADNMFELSLSIISEKTGINYKNEVKEYPYNLGEFTIYAPGVDFSERDFGGLDLRNAIFDNSDFSYSKLEDAELDGARFVGANLSNVDFKEKDLNGLSFVGAKFSDANLVNTNFENANLVEADLSQNDLTGTKFINTNLSEADLSGSNLTNADFTSADLTNANIENTNLQDAKLENANFKYVEFTNIDISKGSLSKATFKGADLSQAIIIDADFSNKDLSYTNLSGHDLSSHDLKNTKLNVANLSNTILPDHGFSGKDFEYTIFDGADLSNKDMSKANFQYASFDDTNLEGADLNSAKFIQVDLSKIKNKSFEGINLTAASFAHSNLEGLRMPMTVINNNFSNAEMNKSNFSNSIIVGCLLGDSQLKNANFKNADISGQVLQSVYEDSLWLFDLTYLELQEELMSEGFAIGILHIQDMEQNGNDVHISFIVYNNFVYAKLKNADFQNASLWYANFANADLRNANFSGADMREIYLVGANLEGANLEGANLEGANLEGANLEGANLEGANLEGANLEGANLNCINHEICN
;
A
#
# COMPACT_ATOMS: atom_id res chain seq x y z
N MET A 1 9.57 -86.33 -33.60
CA MET A 1 9.74 -85.09 -34.38
C MET A 1 8.33 -84.62 -34.77
N ASN A 2 8.00 -83.36 -34.45
CA ASN A 2 6.79 -82.57 -34.79
C ASN A 2 5.47 -83.28 -35.15
N HIS A 3 4.44 -83.04 -34.31
CA HIS A 3 3.05 -83.13 -34.73
C HIS A 3 2.68 -82.04 -35.76
N LYS A 4 1.79 -82.40 -36.70
CA LYS A 4 0.92 -81.53 -37.51
C LYS A 4 -0.32 -82.34 -37.91
N ILE A 5 -1.49 -81.78 -38.22
CA ILE A 5 -2.19 -80.55 -37.79
C ILE A 5 -3.62 -80.64 -38.43
N ASN A 6 -4.66 -80.10 -37.78
CA ASN A 6 -6.02 -79.86 -38.35
C ASN A 6 -6.85 -81.13 -38.76
N ASN A 7 -8.18 -81.08 -38.96
CA ASN A 7 -9.12 -79.94 -39.05
C ASN A 7 -10.61 -80.29 -38.74
N ARG A 8 -11.46 -79.25 -38.54
CA ARG A 8 -12.96 -79.21 -38.61
C ARG A 8 -13.75 -79.83 -37.43
N ILE A 9 -14.94 -79.33 -37.00
CA ILE A 9 -15.74 -78.14 -37.44
C ILE A 9 -16.64 -77.55 -36.30
N ILE A 10 -16.67 -76.21 -36.24
CA ILE A 10 -17.76 -75.24 -35.92
C ILE A 10 -19.02 -75.71 -35.13
N ILE A 11 -19.38 -74.99 -34.04
CA ILE A 11 -20.56 -74.06 -33.93
C ILE A 11 -20.37 -73.09 -32.72
N PHE A 12 -20.93 -71.88 -32.84
CA PHE A 12 -20.92 -70.78 -31.87
C PHE A 12 -21.80 -71.04 -30.63
N ILE A 13 -21.47 -70.40 -29.50
CA ILE A 13 -22.32 -69.39 -28.83
C ILE A 13 -21.46 -68.52 -27.91
N PHE A 14 -21.78 -67.22 -27.83
CA PHE A 14 -21.19 -66.25 -26.90
C PHE A 14 -22.01 -66.22 -25.59
N ILE A 15 -21.34 -66.08 -24.45
CA ILE A 15 -21.74 -65.18 -23.36
C ILE A 15 -20.49 -64.91 -22.52
N SER A 16 -20.34 -63.67 -22.07
CA SER A 16 -19.20 -63.18 -21.30
C SER A 16 -19.54 -63.06 -19.82
N SER A 17 -18.62 -63.47 -18.96
CA SER A 17 -18.43 -62.88 -17.63
C SER A 17 -16.93 -62.76 -17.36
N LEU A 18 -16.55 -61.78 -16.53
CA LEU A 18 -15.16 -61.38 -16.35
C LEU A 18 -14.37 -62.43 -15.56
N LEU A 19 -13.18 -62.76 -16.03
CA LEU A 19 -12.08 -63.12 -15.15
C LEU A 19 -11.63 -61.82 -14.45
N LEU A 20 -12.27 -61.50 -13.33
CA LEU A 20 -11.69 -60.55 -12.38
C LEU A 20 -10.41 -61.17 -11.82
N PHE A 21 -9.28 -60.52 -12.10
CA PHE A 21 -8.08 -60.71 -11.30
C PHE A 21 -8.39 -60.20 -9.89
N VAL A 22 -8.68 -61.10 -8.95
CA VAL A 22 -8.63 -60.79 -7.53
C VAL A 22 -7.14 -60.64 -7.17
N PRO A 23 -6.66 -59.46 -6.73
CA PRO A 23 -5.31 -59.34 -6.20
C PRO A 23 -5.24 -60.16 -4.92
N ASN A 24 -4.21 -61.00 -4.78
CA ASN A 24 -4.04 -61.83 -3.61
C ASN A 24 -3.45 -60.98 -2.46
N LEU A 25 -4.30 -60.15 -1.85
CA LEU A 25 -4.01 -59.33 -0.68
C LEU A 25 -4.34 -60.14 0.57
N ALA A 26 -3.41 -60.20 1.52
CA ALA A 26 -3.56 -60.97 2.74
C ALA A 26 -4.36 -60.18 3.79
N TYR A 27 -5.33 -60.85 4.42
CA TYR A 27 -5.98 -60.38 5.66
C TYR A 27 -5.27 -60.96 6.89
N ALA A 28 -5.54 -60.38 8.06
CA ALA A 28 -4.74 -60.57 9.28
C ALA A 28 -4.52 -62.04 9.68
N GLU A 29 -3.26 -62.46 9.74
CA GLU A 29 -2.88 -63.68 10.46
C GLU A 29 -3.02 -63.44 11.98
N ASN A 30 -3.61 -64.40 12.70
CA ASN A 30 -3.84 -64.40 14.15
C ASN A 30 -5.01 -63.50 14.65
N VAL A 31 -6.20 -63.65 14.06
CA VAL A 31 -7.45 -63.14 14.67
C VAL A 31 -7.62 -63.71 16.10
N PRO A 32 -7.87 -62.88 17.14
CA PRO A 32 -7.87 -63.35 18.53
C PRO A 32 -8.96 -64.37 18.88
N ASP A 33 -8.67 -65.29 19.81
CA ASP A 33 -9.58 -66.37 20.24
C ASP A 33 -10.99 -65.87 20.63
N TRP A 34 -11.09 -64.71 21.31
CA TRP A 34 -12.38 -64.18 21.76
C TRP A 34 -13.32 -63.85 20.59
N VAL A 35 -12.76 -63.53 19.42
CA VAL A 35 -13.50 -63.25 18.18
C VAL A 35 -14.14 -64.52 17.62
N LYS A 36 -13.35 -65.60 17.51
CA LYS A 36 -13.85 -66.93 17.12
C LYS A 36 -14.88 -67.45 18.12
N ASN A 37 -14.70 -67.19 19.42
CA ASN A 37 -15.69 -67.52 20.45
C ASN A 37 -17.02 -66.78 20.24
N ASN A 38 -17.01 -65.46 19.97
CA ASN A 38 -18.24 -64.71 19.68
C ASN A 38 -19.00 -65.26 18.45
N ALA A 39 -18.28 -65.58 17.36
CA ALA A 39 -18.87 -66.22 16.17
C ALA A 39 -19.48 -67.60 16.49
N GLY A 40 -18.81 -68.41 17.31
CA GLY A 40 -19.32 -69.70 17.78
C GLY A 40 -20.53 -69.58 18.72
N TRP A 41 -20.57 -68.57 19.58
CA TRP A 41 -21.70 -68.30 20.47
C TRP A 41 -22.95 -67.89 19.68
N TRP A 42 -22.81 -67.03 18.67
CA TRP A 42 -23.94 -66.65 17.81
C TRP A 42 -24.45 -67.83 16.97
N ALA A 43 -23.55 -68.68 16.46
CA ALA A 43 -23.90 -69.90 15.74
C ALA A 43 -24.60 -70.97 16.61
N THR A 44 -24.60 -70.81 17.94
CA THR A 44 -25.27 -71.69 18.91
C THR A 44 -26.42 -71.02 19.67
N ASP A 45 -26.90 -69.86 19.20
CA ASP A 45 -27.94 -69.03 19.84
C ASP A 45 -27.60 -68.61 21.29
N ALA A 46 -26.31 -68.57 21.65
CA ALA A 46 -25.83 -68.19 22.99
C ALA A 46 -25.63 -66.67 23.16
N ILE A 47 -25.53 -65.92 22.05
CA ILE A 47 -25.68 -64.45 21.98
C ILE A 47 -26.70 -64.10 20.88
N SER A 48 -27.33 -62.92 21.00
CA SER A 48 -28.33 -62.45 20.04
C SER A 48 -27.73 -61.98 18.71
N GLU A 49 -28.60 -61.81 17.72
CA GLU A 49 -28.27 -61.28 16.39
C GLU A 49 -27.68 -59.86 16.47
N THR A 50 -28.22 -59.01 17.34
CA THR A 50 -27.68 -57.67 17.62
C THR A 50 -26.31 -57.74 18.29
N GLU A 51 -26.11 -58.59 19.29
CA GLU A 51 -24.79 -58.73 19.95
C GLU A 51 -23.70 -59.22 18.99
N PHE A 52 -24.06 -60.05 18.00
CA PHE A 52 -23.13 -60.48 16.96
C PHE A 52 -22.83 -59.38 15.93
N VAL A 53 -23.84 -58.63 15.46
CA VAL A 53 -23.63 -57.49 14.54
C VAL A 53 -22.76 -56.42 15.20
N ASN A 54 -23.03 -56.05 16.44
CA ASN A 54 -22.21 -55.10 17.20
C ASN A 54 -20.77 -55.62 17.42
N ALA A 55 -20.57 -56.94 17.51
CA ALA A 55 -19.23 -57.53 17.57
C ALA A 55 -18.50 -57.44 16.22
N ILE A 56 -19.18 -57.68 15.09
CA ILE A 56 -18.61 -57.48 13.74
C ILE A 56 -18.26 -56.01 13.50
N GLU A 57 -19.13 -55.08 13.91
CA GLU A 57 -18.90 -53.64 13.85
C GLU A 57 -17.66 -53.21 14.65
N PHE A 58 -17.51 -53.69 15.89
CA PHE A 58 -16.30 -53.49 16.68
C PHE A 58 -15.04 -54.00 15.95
N LEU A 59 -15.09 -55.19 15.35
CA LEU A 59 -13.95 -55.81 14.67
C LEU A 59 -13.53 -55.07 13.38
N VAL A 60 -14.47 -54.37 12.74
CA VAL A 60 -14.20 -53.50 11.58
C VAL A 60 -13.67 -52.13 12.02
N ASN A 61 -14.13 -51.61 13.16
CA ASN A 61 -13.69 -50.31 13.68
C ASN A 61 -12.31 -50.37 14.39
N ASP A 62 -11.94 -51.50 15.01
CA ASP A 62 -10.59 -51.78 15.54
C ASP A 62 -9.60 -52.32 14.47
N ASP A 63 -9.98 -52.32 13.18
CA ASP A 63 -9.21 -52.83 12.02
C ASP A 63 -8.76 -54.31 12.11
N ILE A 64 -9.35 -55.09 13.02
CA ILE A 64 -9.10 -56.53 13.20
C ILE A 64 -9.58 -57.34 11.98
N ILE A 65 -10.64 -56.86 11.31
CA ILE A 65 -11.15 -57.38 10.04
C ILE A 65 -11.53 -56.19 9.14
N GLN A 66 -10.83 -56.00 8.02
CA GLN A 66 -11.21 -54.98 7.03
C GLN A 66 -12.21 -55.55 6.01
N VAL A 67 -13.18 -54.72 5.60
CA VAL A 67 -14.27 -55.07 4.66
C VAL A 67 -14.50 -53.89 3.71
N ARG A 68 -14.72 -54.14 2.41
CA ARG A 68 -14.92 -53.08 1.40
C ARG A 68 -16.37 -52.98 0.95
N THR A 69 -17.04 -51.87 1.25
CA THR A 69 -18.43 -51.59 0.83
C THR A 69 -18.68 -50.12 0.52
N SER A 70 -19.76 -49.85 -0.22
CA SER A 70 -20.31 -48.51 -0.44
C SER A 70 -21.84 -48.56 -0.60
N SER A 71 -22.52 -47.47 -0.23
CA SER A 71 -23.98 -47.26 -0.26
C SER A 71 -24.81 -48.05 0.78
N SER A 72 -26.10 -47.73 0.89
CA SER A 72 -26.87 -47.91 2.12
C SER A 72 -28.38 -48.16 1.93
N ASN A 73 -29.02 -48.60 3.03
CA ASN A 73 -30.39 -48.31 3.48
C ASN A 73 -31.54 -49.32 3.19
N VAL A 74 -32.36 -49.51 4.24
CA VAL A 74 -33.73 -50.07 4.36
C VAL A 74 -33.98 -51.62 4.42
N ASP A 75 -34.77 -51.98 5.45
CA ASP A 75 -35.54 -53.22 5.74
C ASP A 75 -34.82 -54.49 6.23
N SER A 76 -34.88 -54.72 7.56
CA SER A 76 -34.38 -55.93 8.22
C SER A 76 -35.38 -57.09 8.14
N GLN A 77 -35.18 -57.96 7.15
CA GLN A 77 -35.68 -59.35 7.21
C GLN A 77 -34.53 -60.26 7.64
N GLY A 78 -34.73 -61.01 8.73
CA GLY A 78 -33.66 -61.59 9.58
C GLY A 78 -32.64 -62.46 8.86
N ILE A 79 -31.42 -62.49 9.42
CA ILE A 79 -30.24 -63.07 8.78
C ILE A 79 -30.45 -64.59 8.49
N PRO A 80 -30.23 -65.06 7.25
CA PRO A 80 -30.47 -66.47 6.89
C PRO A 80 -29.60 -67.48 7.66
N ASP A 81 -30.17 -68.65 7.99
CA ASP A 81 -29.50 -69.73 8.75
C ASP A 81 -28.11 -70.12 8.22
N TRP A 82 -27.88 -70.04 6.91
CA TRP A 82 -26.58 -70.40 6.32
C TRP A 82 -25.44 -69.50 6.81
N VAL A 83 -25.74 -68.26 7.20
CA VAL A 83 -24.76 -67.30 7.74
C VAL A 83 -24.31 -67.71 9.14
N LYS A 84 -25.24 -68.12 10.01
CA LYS A 84 -24.92 -68.72 11.32
C LYS A 84 -24.04 -69.97 11.17
N ASN A 85 -24.32 -70.79 10.16
CA ASN A 85 -23.47 -71.95 9.85
C ASN A 85 -22.06 -71.52 9.41
N THR A 86 -21.92 -70.48 8.58
CA THR A 86 -20.61 -69.92 8.20
C THR A 86 -19.81 -69.42 9.41
N ALA A 87 -20.45 -68.68 10.33
CA ALA A 87 -19.82 -68.26 11.59
C ALA A 87 -19.41 -69.44 12.49
N GLY A 88 -20.25 -70.47 12.60
CA GLY A 88 -19.94 -71.69 13.35
C GLY A 88 -18.83 -72.54 12.73
N TRP A 89 -18.71 -72.56 11.40
CA TRP A 89 -17.61 -73.21 10.69
C TRP A 89 -16.28 -72.47 10.89
N TRP A 90 -16.28 -71.15 10.88
CA TRP A 90 -15.07 -70.37 11.17
C TRP A 90 -14.63 -70.52 12.64
N ALA A 91 -15.58 -70.49 13.58
CA ALA A 91 -15.35 -70.73 15.00
C ALA A 91 -14.86 -72.15 15.34
N THR A 92 -14.79 -73.05 14.36
CA THR A 92 -14.30 -74.43 14.50
C THR A 92 -13.19 -74.79 13.50
N ASP A 93 -12.56 -73.77 12.89
CA ASP A 93 -11.48 -73.89 11.89
C ASP A 93 -11.85 -74.77 10.67
N ALA A 94 -13.15 -74.88 10.37
CA ALA A 94 -13.68 -75.64 9.23
C ALA A 94 -13.73 -74.84 7.93
N ILE A 95 -13.57 -73.51 8.00
CA ILE A 95 -13.24 -72.60 6.90
C ILE A 95 -12.15 -71.63 7.36
N SER A 96 -11.35 -71.12 6.43
CA SER A 96 -10.28 -70.16 6.73
C SER A 96 -10.81 -68.77 7.09
N GLU A 97 -9.96 -67.96 7.73
CA GLU A 97 -10.19 -66.54 8.01
C GLU A 97 -10.59 -65.80 6.73
N THR A 98 -9.85 -65.97 5.63
CA THR A 98 -10.17 -65.35 4.33
C THR A 98 -11.54 -65.76 3.79
N GLU A 99 -11.94 -67.02 3.94
CA GLU A 99 -13.28 -67.49 3.53
C GLU A 99 -14.40 -66.89 4.40
N PHE A 100 -14.14 -66.67 5.70
CA PHE A 100 -15.07 -65.99 6.59
C PHE A 100 -15.18 -64.49 6.28
N VAL A 101 -14.05 -63.78 6.11
CA VAL A 101 -14.02 -62.35 5.75
C VAL A 101 -14.73 -62.11 4.42
N ASN A 102 -14.49 -62.93 3.39
CA ASN A 102 -15.20 -62.86 2.11
C ASN A 102 -16.72 -63.09 2.27
N ALA A 103 -17.15 -63.91 3.24
CA ALA A 103 -18.57 -64.11 3.52
C ALA A 103 -19.20 -62.90 4.23
N ILE A 104 -18.51 -62.29 5.19
CA ILE A 104 -18.94 -61.02 5.82
C ILE A 104 -18.99 -59.90 4.78
N GLU A 105 -17.97 -59.77 3.92
CA GLU A 105 -17.95 -58.78 2.84
C GLU A 105 -19.13 -58.97 1.87
N PHE A 106 -19.47 -60.21 1.50
CA PHE A 106 -20.69 -60.48 0.74
C PHE A 106 -21.96 -60.00 1.47
N LEU A 107 -22.06 -60.26 2.77
CA LEU A 107 -23.26 -59.96 3.57
C LEU A 107 -23.51 -58.47 3.79
N VAL A 108 -22.45 -57.67 3.95
CA VAL A 108 -22.58 -56.20 3.98
C VAL A 108 -22.88 -55.69 2.56
N ASN A 109 -22.25 -56.23 1.50
CA ASN A 109 -22.54 -55.84 0.11
C ASN A 109 -23.98 -56.18 -0.36
N VAL A 110 -24.65 -57.18 0.23
CA VAL A 110 -26.08 -57.46 -0.04
C VAL A 110 -27.04 -56.85 1.00
N GLY A 111 -26.54 -55.98 1.90
CA GLY A 111 -27.34 -55.23 2.87
C GLY A 111 -27.94 -56.07 4.02
N ILE A 112 -27.44 -57.29 4.24
CA ILE A 112 -27.91 -58.20 5.30
C ILE A 112 -27.25 -57.86 6.65
N ILE A 113 -26.05 -57.29 6.64
CA ILE A 113 -25.37 -56.72 7.81
C ILE A 113 -25.11 -55.24 7.53
N GLN A 114 -25.36 -54.39 8.52
CA GLN A 114 -24.96 -52.97 8.52
C GLN A 114 -23.79 -52.79 9.49
N VAL A 115 -22.89 -51.86 9.16
CA VAL A 115 -21.72 -51.48 9.97
C VAL A 115 -21.57 -49.98 9.81
N ASP A 116 -21.80 -49.20 10.87
CA ASP A 116 -21.65 -47.74 10.83
C ASP A 116 -20.17 -47.39 11.04
N LYS A 117 -19.40 -47.42 9.95
CA LYS A 117 -17.98 -47.10 9.96
C LYS A 117 -17.75 -45.60 10.22
N THR A 118 -17.31 -45.24 11.42
CA THR A 118 -16.96 -43.86 11.77
C THR A 118 -15.70 -43.41 11.04
N SER A 119 -15.85 -42.38 10.19
CA SER A 119 -14.79 -41.65 9.47
C SER A 119 -13.74 -42.51 8.74
N ASN A 120 -13.88 -42.62 7.40
CA ASN A 120 -12.69 -42.78 6.56
C ASN A 120 -11.90 -41.46 6.59
N SER A 121 -10.57 -41.54 6.72
CA SER A 121 -9.68 -40.47 6.25
C SER A 121 -9.39 -40.69 4.77
N GLU A 122 -9.36 -39.61 3.98
CA GLU A 122 -8.86 -39.63 2.60
C GLU A 122 -7.33 -39.43 2.53
N TYR A 123 -6.69 -39.19 3.69
CA TYR A 123 -5.27 -38.90 3.85
C TYR A 123 -4.49 -40.06 4.50
N PRO A 124 -3.19 -40.24 4.20
CA PRO A 124 -2.37 -41.32 4.76
C PRO A 124 -2.16 -41.22 6.27
N ASP A 125 -2.02 -42.38 6.94
CA ASP A 125 -1.78 -42.46 8.39
C ASP A 125 -0.57 -41.64 8.84
N TRP A 126 0.51 -41.62 8.07
CA TRP A 126 1.73 -40.88 8.41
C TRP A 126 1.55 -39.36 8.40
N LEU A 127 0.49 -38.85 7.76
CA LEU A 127 0.15 -37.43 7.71
C LEU A 127 -0.74 -37.04 8.91
N ILE A 128 -1.79 -37.83 9.17
CA ILE A 128 -2.82 -37.54 10.18
C ILE A 128 -2.47 -38.06 11.59
N ASN A 129 -1.71 -39.16 11.75
CA ASN A 129 -1.46 -39.81 13.04
C ASN A 129 -0.03 -39.55 13.58
N ASN A 130 0.47 -38.32 13.45
CA ASN A 130 1.80 -37.97 13.95
C ASN A 130 1.78 -37.47 15.42
N THR A 131 2.96 -37.17 15.99
CA THR A 131 3.10 -36.82 17.42
C THR A 131 2.52 -35.46 17.82
N SER A 132 2.34 -34.55 16.87
CA SER A 132 1.65 -33.27 17.10
C SER A 132 0.12 -33.49 17.19
N TRP A 133 -0.43 -34.55 16.56
CA TRP A 133 -1.84 -35.01 16.66
C TRP A 133 -2.24 -35.54 18.02
N GLN A 134 -1.30 -36.18 18.70
CA GLN A 134 -1.62 -36.89 19.94
C GLN A 134 -1.60 -35.90 21.12
N LYS A 135 -0.58 -35.04 21.21
CA LYS A 135 -0.46 -34.03 22.27
C LYS A 135 -1.60 -33.01 22.27
N ALA A 136 -1.93 -32.44 21.11
CA ALA A 136 -2.94 -31.39 21.02
C ALA A 136 -4.33 -31.87 21.49
N ARG A 137 -4.66 -33.14 21.22
CA ARG A 137 -5.88 -33.79 21.69
C ARG A 137 -5.89 -34.05 23.19
N GLU A 138 -4.80 -34.59 23.72
CA GLU A 138 -4.70 -34.95 25.15
C GLU A 138 -4.88 -33.75 26.09
N TYR A 139 -4.38 -32.57 25.72
CA TYR A 139 -4.46 -31.37 26.57
C TYR A 139 -5.78 -30.61 26.47
N THR A 140 -6.48 -30.70 25.34
CA THR A 140 -7.69 -29.88 25.06
C THR A 140 -9.00 -30.65 25.14
N ASN A 141 -8.95 -32.00 25.12
CA ASN A 141 -10.12 -32.87 24.96
C ASN A 141 -10.92 -32.53 23.68
N SER A 142 -10.22 -32.15 22.61
CA SER A 142 -10.77 -31.74 21.32
C SER A 142 -9.87 -32.23 20.19
N ASP A 143 -10.45 -32.55 19.04
CA ASP A 143 -9.77 -33.22 17.91
C ASP A 143 -8.96 -32.23 17.03
N TYR A 144 -8.02 -31.52 17.64
CA TYR A 144 -7.01 -30.73 16.94
C TYR A 144 -5.89 -31.66 16.44
N ASN A 145 -5.92 -32.05 15.15
CA ASN A 145 -5.14 -33.24 14.58
C ASN A 145 -3.63 -32.63 14.57
N ASN A 146 -3.22 -31.36 14.61
CA ASN A 146 -1.74 -31.11 14.49
C ASN A 146 -1.14 -29.78 14.96
N PHE A 147 -0.80 -29.64 16.24
CA PHE A 147 -0.43 -28.32 16.80
C PHE A 147 1.08 -28.05 16.96
N ASP A 148 1.57 -26.81 16.72
CA ASP A 148 2.99 -26.45 16.94
C ASP A 148 3.27 -26.39 18.45
N THR A 149 4.07 -27.34 18.93
CA THR A 149 4.26 -27.53 20.36
C THR A 149 5.44 -26.75 20.96
N SER A 150 6.15 -25.95 20.18
CA SER A 150 7.33 -25.21 20.63
C SER A 150 6.96 -24.11 21.63
N TYR A 151 6.15 -23.15 21.18
CA TYR A 151 5.77 -21.96 21.93
C TYR A 151 4.92 -22.24 23.18
N PHE A 152 4.39 -23.47 23.35
CA PHE A 152 3.78 -23.88 24.62
C PHE A 152 4.68 -23.57 25.82
N ASN A 153 6.00 -23.71 25.66
CA ASN A 153 6.99 -23.50 26.72
C ASN A 153 7.32 -22.02 26.97
N ASP A 154 6.91 -21.12 26.06
CA ASP A 154 7.22 -19.69 26.13
C ASP A 154 6.33 -18.96 27.13
N LYS A 155 6.77 -17.76 27.50
CA LYS A 155 6.10 -16.90 28.48
C LYS A 155 6.03 -15.49 27.95
N ALA A 156 4.89 -14.84 28.18
CA ALA A 156 4.70 -13.45 27.81
C ALA A 156 5.77 -12.54 28.45
N THR A 157 6.21 -11.53 27.71
CA THR A 157 7.30 -10.64 28.14
C THR A 157 6.77 -9.60 29.13
N VAL A 158 6.73 -9.98 30.42
CA VAL A 158 6.30 -9.08 31.50
C VAL A 158 7.23 -7.86 31.60
N CYS A 159 6.65 -6.67 31.51
CA CYS A 159 7.37 -5.40 31.62
C CYS A 159 7.83 -5.09 33.05
N ASN A 160 8.96 -5.67 33.46
CA ASN A 160 9.54 -5.53 34.80
C ASN A 160 9.91 -4.09 35.24
N GLN A 161 9.66 -3.06 34.42
CA GLN A 161 9.92 -1.65 34.73
C GLN A 161 8.79 -0.68 34.29
N CYS A 162 7.59 -1.17 33.97
CA CYS A 162 6.45 -0.30 33.61
C CYS A 162 5.83 0.48 34.79
N GLU A 163 6.51 0.54 35.95
CA GLU A 163 6.17 1.40 37.09
C GLU A 163 6.50 2.90 36.88
N SER A 164 7.07 3.29 35.73
CA SER A 164 7.16 4.70 35.32
C SER A 164 5.76 5.31 35.23
N GLU A 165 5.46 6.36 36.01
CA GLU A 165 4.13 6.97 36.09
C GLU A 165 3.55 7.24 34.69
N SER A 166 2.50 6.48 34.32
CA SER A 166 1.80 6.61 33.02
C SER A 166 1.36 8.05 32.81
N ILE A 167 1.75 8.66 31.70
CA ILE A 167 1.56 10.10 31.49
C ILE A 167 0.07 10.34 31.24
N LEU A 168 -0.58 11.00 32.20
CA LEU A 168 -1.95 11.47 32.07
C LEU A 168 -1.95 12.95 31.72
N ASN A 169 -2.63 13.31 30.64
CA ASN A 169 -2.83 14.72 30.25
C ASN A 169 -3.77 15.46 31.22
N ASN A 170 -3.93 16.78 31.06
CA ASN A 170 -4.83 17.59 31.89
C ASN A 170 -6.30 17.15 31.88
N PHE A 171 -6.72 16.34 30.90
CA PHE A 171 -8.05 15.74 30.86
C PHE A 171 -8.11 14.39 31.60
N GLY A 172 -6.99 13.82 32.04
CA GLY A 172 -6.92 12.52 32.72
C GLY A 172 -7.08 11.35 31.77
N PHE A 173 -6.57 11.48 30.54
CA PHE A 173 -6.43 10.41 29.55
C PHE A 173 -4.94 10.12 29.34
N ARG A 174 -4.58 8.88 28.95
CA ARG A 174 -3.18 8.46 28.82
C ARG A 174 -2.58 8.98 27.51
N GLY A 175 -1.32 9.41 27.54
CA GLY A 175 -0.60 9.98 26.40
C GLY A 175 -0.56 11.52 26.39
N PRO A 176 -0.38 12.15 25.21
CA PRO A 176 -0.10 13.58 25.10
C PRO A 176 -1.28 14.49 25.45
N GLU A 177 -1.00 15.79 25.61
CA GLU A 177 -2.01 16.84 25.78
C GLU A 177 -2.86 17.02 24.52
N ILE A 178 -4.18 16.95 24.68
CA ILE A 178 -5.17 17.13 23.60
C ILE A 178 -5.73 18.55 23.60
N SER A 179 -6.07 19.09 22.43
CA SER A 179 -6.72 20.40 22.35
C SER A 179 -8.18 20.31 22.79
N LYS A 180 -8.63 21.25 23.63
CA LYS A 180 -10.01 21.27 24.11
C LYS A 180 -11.01 21.51 22.97
N GLU A 181 -10.72 22.49 22.14
CA GLU A 181 -11.42 22.77 20.89
C GLU A 181 -10.73 21.93 19.80
N LYS A 182 -11.49 21.17 19.00
CA LYS A 182 -10.92 20.32 17.95
C LYS A 182 -10.49 21.17 16.74
N PRO A 183 -9.31 20.95 16.13
CA PRO A 183 -8.93 21.66 14.91
C PRO A 183 -9.78 21.23 13.71
N ASP A 184 -10.14 22.17 12.82
CA ASP A 184 -11.02 21.92 11.67
C ASP A 184 -10.54 20.79 10.73
N ASN A 185 -9.22 20.55 10.65
CA ASN A 185 -8.61 19.49 9.82
C ASN A 185 -8.25 18.21 10.61
N THR A 186 -8.94 17.94 11.72
CA THR A 186 -8.67 16.77 12.58
C THR A 186 -9.88 15.86 12.75
N PHE A 187 -9.67 14.56 12.56
CA PHE A 187 -10.60 13.49 12.93
C PHE A 187 -10.20 12.89 14.29
N ARG A 188 -11.11 12.95 15.26
CA ARG A 188 -10.84 12.66 16.68
C ARG A 188 -11.44 11.32 17.10
N ILE A 189 -10.57 10.35 17.41
CA ILE A 189 -10.90 9.01 17.86
C ILE A 189 -10.67 8.90 19.37
N PHE A 190 -11.68 8.45 20.12
CA PHE A 190 -11.49 8.04 21.52
C PHE A 190 -11.49 6.52 21.64
N ALA A 191 -10.37 5.96 22.10
CA ALA A 191 -10.26 4.57 22.51
C ALA A 191 -10.73 4.43 23.96
N ILE A 192 -11.78 3.64 24.18
CA ILE A 192 -12.44 3.44 25.47
C ILE A 192 -12.41 1.94 25.82
N GLY A 193 -12.35 1.64 27.11
CA GLY A 193 -12.40 0.27 27.61
C GLY A 193 -11.83 0.14 29.01
N GLY A 194 -11.67 -1.10 29.43
CA GLY A 194 -11.05 -1.47 30.70
C GLY A 194 -9.54 -1.24 30.77
N SER A 195 -8.88 -2.02 31.63
CA SER A 195 -7.43 -2.00 31.86
C SER A 195 -6.60 -2.39 30.62
N SER A 196 -7.13 -3.24 29.73
CA SER A 196 -6.49 -3.54 28.44
C SER A 196 -6.43 -2.31 27.53
N THR A 197 -7.47 -1.47 27.45
CA THR A 197 -7.39 -0.21 26.69
C THR A 197 -6.51 0.82 27.37
N PHE A 198 -6.57 0.92 28.71
CA PHE A 198 -5.61 1.75 29.46
C PHE A 198 -4.14 1.33 29.20
N GLY A 199 -3.90 0.05 28.88
CA GLY A 199 -2.59 -0.50 28.56
C GLY A 199 -1.78 -0.91 29.80
N VAL A 200 -2.43 -1.58 30.75
CA VAL A 200 -1.71 -2.19 31.89
C VAL A 200 -0.66 -3.20 31.35
N GLU A 201 0.47 -3.30 32.06
CA GLU A 201 1.69 -4.06 31.71
C GLU A 201 2.54 -3.58 30.51
N VAL A 202 2.25 -2.42 29.89
CA VAL A 202 3.10 -1.85 28.80
C VAL A 202 3.35 -0.34 28.92
N HIS A 203 4.36 0.16 28.20
CA HIS A 203 4.68 1.60 28.11
C HIS A 203 3.61 2.39 27.33
N ASP A 204 3.60 3.71 27.50
CA ASP A 204 2.56 4.60 26.93
C ASP A 204 2.44 4.48 25.41
N ASP A 205 3.56 4.34 24.70
CA ASP A 205 3.62 4.23 23.24
C ASP A 205 3.47 2.78 22.71
N GLU A 206 3.31 1.80 23.61
CA GLU A 206 3.09 0.38 23.32
C GLU A 206 1.63 -0.05 23.59
N THR A 207 0.77 0.89 24.01
CA THR A 207 -0.67 0.66 24.14
C THR A 207 -1.34 0.54 22.76
N TRP A 208 -2.41 -0.25 22.62
CA TRP A 208 -3.08 -0.37 21.30
C TRP A 208 -3.55 0.97 20.71
N PRO A 209 -4.02 1.98 21.48
CA PRO A 209 -4.36 3.28 20.92
C PRO A 209 -3.12 4.05 20.43
N ALA A 210 -1.94 3.84 21.03
CA ALA A 210 -0.70 4.45 20.57
C ALA A 210 -0.12 3.76 19.32
N PHE A 211 -0.25 2.44 19.20
CA PHE A 211 0.01 1.74 17.93
C PHE A 211 -0.98 2.16 16.83
N LEU A 212 -2.25 2.43 17.18
CA LEU A 212 -3.25 2.95 16.24
C LEU A 212 -2.93 4.38 15.80
N GLN A 213 -2.43 5.24 16.69
CA GLN A 213 -1.91 6.57 16.34
C GLN A 213 -0.75 6.43 15.34
N LYS A 214 0.28 5.64 15.67
CA LYS A 214 1.45 5.41 14.81
C LYS A 214 1.06 4.98 13.39
N LYS A 215 0.07 4.09 13.25
CA LYS A 215 -0.47 3.68 11.93
C LYS A 215 -1.13 4.81 11.14
N PHE A 216 -1.80 5.75 11.79
CA PHE A 216 -2.35 6.92 11.12
C PHE A 216 -1.29 7.99 10.85
N ASP A 217 -0.24 8.09 11.68
CA ASP A 217 0.94 8.94 11.41
C ASP A 217 1.75 8.41 10.20
N GLU A 218 1.69 7.09 9.95
CA GLU A 218 2.36 6.39 8.83
C GLU A 218 1.67 6.56 7.46
N ILE A 219 0.43 7.09 7.39
CA ILE A 219 -0.34 7.21 6.13
C ILE A 219 -0.80 8.65 5.82
N GLU A 220 -0.56 9.12 4.60
CA GLU A 220 -0.93 10.49 4.20
C GLU A 220 -2.41 10.58 3.78
N LEU A 221 -3.28 10.85 4.76
CA LEU A 221 -4.72 11.10 4.55
C LEU A 221 -5.05 12.56 4.19
N GLY A 222 -4.11 13.51 4.36
CA GLY A 222 -4.35 14.95 4.19
C GLY A 222 -5.16 15.63 5.32
N ILE A 223 -5.80 14.82 6.18
CA ILE A 223 -6.31 15.21 7.49
C ILE A 223 -5.34 14.76 8.58
N ASN A 224 -5.40 15.40 9.74
CA ASN A 224 -4.81 14.87 10.97
C ASN A 224 -5.79 13.85 11.59
N VAL A 225 -5.30 12.74 12.12
CA VAL A 225 -6.10 11.80 12.93
C VAL A 225 -5.50 11.78 14.33
N GLU A 226 -6.30 12.07 15.37
CA GLU A 226 -5.84 12.01 16.76
C GLU A 226 -6.56 10.87 17.51
N VAL A 227 -5.77 9.98 18.12
CA VAL A 227 -6.22 8.77 18.82
C VAL A 227 -5.95 8.90 20.31
N ILE A 228 -7.01 9.00 21.09
CA ILE A 228 -6.96 9.39 22.50
C ILE A 228 -7.23 8.16 23.38
N ASN A 229 -6.24 7.76 24.19
CA ASN A 229 -6.39 6.64 25.12
C ASN A 229 -7.19 7.07 26.37
N ALA A 230 -8.50 6.82 26.33
CA ALA A 230 -9.44 7.05 27.41
C ALA A 230 -9.86 5.76 28.14
N GLY A 231 -9.05 4.70 28.06
CA GLY A 231 -9.24 3.49 28.86
C GLY A 231 -9.09 3.75 30.36
N ILE A 232 -9.77 2.96 31.20
CA ILE A 232 -9.71 3.08 32.66
C ILE A 232 -9.63 1.69 33.29
N SER A 233 -8.68 1.47 34.19
CA SER A 233 -8.50 0.17 34.85
C SER A 233 -9.75 -0.28 35.63
N ALA A 234 -10.17 -1.53 35.42
CA ALA A 234 -11.41 -2.14 35.94
C ALA A 234 -12.72 -1.38 35.60
N ALA A 235 -12.72 -0.54 34.56
CA ALA A 235 -13.92 -0.01 33.94
C ALA A 235 -14.70 -1.09 33.18
N ASN A 236 -15.99 -0.82 33.00
CA ASN A 236 -17.00 -1.64 32.35
C ASN A 236 -18.01 -0.72 31.63
N SER A 237 -18.90 -1.28 30.81
CA SER A 237 -19.94 -0.57 30.04
C SER A 237 -20.71 0.49 30.84
N SER A 238 -20.99 0.20 32.12
CA SER A 238 -21.77 1.05 33.03
C SER A 238 -20.96 2.26 33.54
N THR A 239 -19.63 2.19 33.52
CA THR A 239 -18.72 3.34 33.75
C THR A 239 -18.32 4.05 32.47
N GLU A 240 -18.12 3.31 31.38
CA GLU A 240 -17.66 3.82 30.08
C GLU A 240 -18.74 4.67 29.42
N ARG A 241 -20.00 4.21 29.44
CA ARG A 241 -21.18 5.03 29.10
C ARG A 241 -21.15 6.38 29.81
N LYS A 242 -20.83 6.41 31.10
CA LYS A 242 -20.79 7.65 31.90
C LYS A 242 -19.61 8.53 31.53
N LEU A 243 -18.47 7.96 31.14
CA LEU A 243 -17.33 8.70 30.61
C LEU A 243 -17.67 9.36 29.27
N ILE A 244 -18.42 8.67 28.40
CA ILE A 244 -18.94 9.20 27.14
C ILE A 244 -19.94 10.33 27.40
N GLU A 245 -21.02 10.05 28.14
CA GLU A 245 -22.16 10.94 28.36
C GLU A 245 -21.82 12.22 29.15
N ASN A 246 -20.80 12.21 30.02
CA ASN A 246 -20.50 13.30 30.96
C ASN A 246 -19.12 13.97 30.75
N LYS A 247 -18.34 13.58 29.73
CA LYS A 247 -16.98 14.10 29.55
C LYS A 247 -16.47 14.06 28.10
N ILE A 248 -16.49 12.90 27.44
CA ILE A 248 -15.90 12.77 26.09
C ILE A 248 -16.75 13.51 25.05
N VAL A 249 -18.08 13.54 25.19
CA VAL A 249 -18.97 14.32 24.32
C VAL A 249 -18.63 15.83 24.31
N ASP A 250 -18.12 16.38 25.41
CA ASP A 250 -17.71 17.80 25.52
C ASP A 250 -16.32 18.07 24.89
N LEU A 251 -15.72 17.07 24.22
CA LEU A 251 -14.42 17.13 23.55
C LEU A 251 -14.52 16.80 22.04
N GLU A 252 -15.73 16.84 21.48
CA GLU A 252 -15.99 16.82 20.03
C GLU A 252 -15.46 15.57 19.27
N PRO A 253 -15.72 14.33 19.74
CA PRO A 253 -15.31 13.11 19.07
C PRO A 253 -15.95 12.98 17.67
N ASP A 254 -15.25 12.37 16.72
CA ASP A 254 -15.83 11.91 15.45
C ASP A 254 -16.17 10.43 15.49
N LEU A 255 -15.36 9.65 16.23
CA LEU A 255 -15.48 8.21 16.42
C LEU A 255 -15.13 7.82 17.86
N ILE A 256 -15.90 6.90 18.43
CA ILE A 256 -15.57 6.20 19.68
C ILE A 256 -15.39 4.72 19.39
N ILE A 257 -14.29 4.15 19.88
CA ILE A 257 -13.98 2.72 19.80
C ILE A 257 -14.02 2.14 21.20
N THR A 258 -14.98 1.28 21.49
CA THR A 258 -15.13 0.60 22.78
C THR A 258 -14.60 -0.83 22.70
N TYR A 259 -13.58 -1.14 23.51
CA TYR A 259 -12.97 -2.46 23.66
C TYR A 259 -13.24 -2.96 25.08
N ASP A 260 -14.31 -3.73 25.23
CA ASP A 260 -15.01 -4.01 26.49
C ASP A 260 -15.58 -5.44 26.51
N GLY A 261 -16.23 -5.83 27.61
CA GLY A 261 -16.90 -7.12 27.79
C GLY A 261 -16.32 -7.94 28.94
N TRP A 262 -15.02 -7.83 29.23
CA TRP A 262 -14.37 -8.62 30.28
C TRP A 262 -14.84 -8.23 31.70
N ASN A 263 -14.78 -6.94 32.04
CA ASN A 263 -15.22 -6.44 33.35
C ASN A 263 -16.76 -6.41 33.51
N ASP A 264 -17.51 -6.48 32.40
CA ASP A 264 -18.94 -6.78 32.38
C ASP A 264 -19.22 -8.26 32.67
N ALA A 265 -18.39 -9.16 32.13
CA ALA A 265 -18.48 -10.60 32.38
C ALA A 265 -18.11 -10.97 33.83
N GLY A 266 -17.04 -10.41 34.39
CA GLY A 266 -16.72 -10.68 35.80
C GLY A 266 -15.50 -9.94 36.37
N TYR A 267 -15.39 -10.02 37.69
CA TYR A 267 -14.23 -9.58 38.48
C TYR A 267 -13.63 -10.79 39.23
N PRO A 268 -12.39 -10.70 39.73
CA PRO A 268 -11.81 -11.74 40.58
C PRO A 268 -12.71 -12.09 41.77
N ILE A 269 -12.85 -13.38 42.08
CA ILE A 269 -13.70 -13.90 43.15
C ILE A 269 -13.31 -13.29 44.51
N SER A 270 -12.01 -13.05 44.71
CA SER A 270 -11.44 -12.41 45.90
C SER A 270 -11.87 -10.96 46.12
N TRP A 271 -12.32 -10.24 45.09
CA TRP A 271 -12.77 -8.85 45.21
C TRP A 271 -14.18 -8.73 45.80
N ASN A 272 -14.98 -9.80 45.75
CA ASN A 272 -16.38 -9.81 46.22
C ASN A 272 -17.22 -8.63 45.66
N ARG A 273 -16.93 -8.23 44.41
CA ARG A 273 -17.54 -7.11 43.68
C ARG A 273 -18.41 -7.68 42.56
N PRO A 274 -19.72 -7.38 42.50
CA PRO A 274 -20.54 -7.77 41.35
C PRO A 274 -20.13 -7.02 40.08
N SER A 275 -20.12 -7.71 38.95
CA SER A 275 -20.13 -7.08 37.63
C SER A 275 -21.56 -6.64 37.26
N PRO A 276 -21.75 -5.80 36.24
CA PRO A 276 -23.05 -5.56 35.60
C PRO A 276 -23.79 -6.85 35.25
N SER A 277 -25.12 -6.77 35.20
CA SER A 277 -25.93 -7.88 34.66
C SER A 277 -25.87 -7.91 33.13
N ILE A 278 -26.06 -9.08 32.50
CA ILE A 278 -26.01 -9.23 31.03
C ILE A 278 -26.91 -8.20 30.33
N GLU A 279 -28.11 -7.98 30.86
CA GLU A 279 -29.08 -7.02 30.34
C GLU A 279 -28.66 -5.57 30.58
N GLU A 280 -27.95 -5.27 31.68
CA GLU A 280 -27.37 -3.95 31.94
C GLU A 280 -26.29 -3.61 30.89
N SER A 281 -25.36 -4.54 30.62
CA SER A 281 -24.30 -4.37 29.62
C SER A 281 -24.86 -4.17 28.22
N LYS A 282 -25.78 -5.06 27.80
CA LYS A 282 -26.48 -4.97 26.51
C LYS A 282 -27.22 -3.63 26.34
N ASN A 283 -27.90 -3.15 27.39
CA ASN A 283 -28.53 -1.82 27.35
C ASN A 283 -27.52 -0.66 27.38
N ASN A 284 -26.38 -0.78 28.07
CA ASN A 284 -25.36 0.28 28.09
C ASN A 284 -24.76 0.52 26.72
N TRP A 285 -24.28 -0.52 26.01
CA TRP A 285 -23.75 -0.37 24.65
C TRP A 285 -24.82 0.12 23.67
N MET A 286 -26.04 -0.41 23.77
CA MET A 286 -27.18 0.04 22.96
C MET A 286 -27.53 1.52 23.19
N GLU A 287 -27.40 2.02 24.41
CA GLU A 287 -27.61 3.43 24.74
C GLU A 287 -26.41 4.32 24.38
N ILE A 288 -25.17 3.82 24.45
CA ILE A 288 -23.98 4.49 23.91
C ILE A 288 -24.19 4.78 22.41
N CYS A 289 -24.57 3.78 21.62
CA CYS A 289 -24.77 3.96 20.18
C CYS A 289 -25.95 4.91 19.87
N LYS A 290 -27.07 4.83 20.60
CA LYS A 290 -28.16 5.83 20.47
C LYS A 290 -27.72 7.25 20.83
N PHE A 291 -26.88 7.39 21.87
CA PHE A 291 -26.34 8.67 22.29
C PHE A 291 -25.40 9.24 21.23
N ALA A 292 -24.52 8.42 20.67
CA ALA A 292 -23.61 8.76 19.57
C ALA A 292 -24.38 9.28 18.34
N ASN A 293 -25.37 8.54 17.85
CA ASN A 293 -26.27 8.98 16.77
C ASN A 293 -26.96 10.32 17.07
N LYS A 294 -27.39 10.53 18.31
CA LYS A 294 -28.05 11.79 18.74
C LYS A 294 -27.08 12.97 18.81
N HIS A 295 -25.79 12.73 18.99
CA HIS A 295 -24.74 13.75 19.11
C HIS A 295 -23.75 13.76 17.93
N ASN A 296 -24.09 13.07 16.83
CA ASN A 296 -23.42 13.11 15.54
C ASN A 296 -21.96 12.61 15.53
N PHE A 297 -21.65 11.57 16.31
CA PHE A 297 -20.37 10.85 16.26
C PHE A 297 -20.58 9.33 16.09
N ASP A 298 -19.56 8.64 15.59
CA ASP A 298 -19.61 7.20 15.30
C ASP A 298 -19.25 6.33 16.49
N THR A 299 -19.68 5.07 16.44
CA THR A 299 -19.38 4.05 17.45
C THR A 299 -19.00 2.73 16.83
N ILE A 300 -17.80 2.25 17.16
CA ILE A 300 -17.42 0.84 17.07
C ILE A 300 -17.55 0.25 18.48
N ILE A 301 -18.43 -0.73 18.67
CA ILE A 301 -18.48 -1.54 19.90
C ILE A 301 -17.84 -2.90 19.62
N THR A 302 -16.86 -3.31 20.43
CA THR A 302 -16.21 -4.62 20.30
C THR A 302 -16.29 -5.42 21.59
N ILE A 303 -16.44 -6.75 21.46
CA ILE A 303 -16.26 -7.68 22.57
C ILE A 303 -14.83 -8.18 22.53
N GLN A 304 -14.04 -7.82 23.55
CA GLN A 304 -12.64 -8.22 23.63
C GLN A 304 -12.49 -9.75 23.82
N PRO A 305 -11.43 -10.35 23.27
CA PRO A 305 -11.00 -11.68 23.70
C PRO A 305 -10.38 -11.63 25.10
N ILE A 306 -10.36 -12.80 25.76
CA ILE A 306 -9.59 -13.11 26.97
C ILE A 306 -8.92 -14.48 26.77
N VAL A 307 -8.06 -14.91 27.70
CA VAL A 307 -7.48 -16.27 27.64
C VAL A 307 -8.60 -17.30 27.55
N GLY A 308 -8.58 -18.13 26.50
CA GLY A 308 -9.56 -19.18 26.25
C GLY A 308 -10.87 -18.75 25.58
N THR A 309 -10.95 -17.53 25.01
CA THR A 309 -11.93 -17.25 23.95
C THR A 309 -11.34 -17.52 22.56
N GLY A 310 -12.20 -17.83 21.60
CA GLY A 310 -11.82 -18.22 20.26
C GLY A 310 -11.36 -19.69 20.19
N ASN A 311 -10.73 -20.03 19.07
CA ASN A 311 -10.24 -21.37 18.76
C ASN A 311 -8.70 -21.47 18.86
N ARG A 312 -8.03 -20.36 19.20
CA ARG A 312 -6.59 -20.32 19.50
C ARG A 312 -6.22 -21.38 20.54
N ILE A 313 -5.16 -22.14 20.25
CA ILE A 313 -4.52 -22.98 21.26
C ILE A 313 -3.58 -22.11 22.12
N LEU A 314 -3.48 -22.41 23.41
CA LEU A 314 -2.88 -21.53 24.42
C LEU A 314 -1.52 -22.06 24.90
N THR A 315 -0.58 -21.17 25.21
CA THR A 315 0.71 -21.53 25.84
C THR A 315 0.53 -22.26 27.19
N GLU A 316 1.54 -22.97 27.73
CA GLU A 316 1.53 -23.39 29.14
C GLU A 316 1.37 -22.19 30.08
N HIS A 317 1.98 -21.06 29.73
CA HIS A 317 1.87 -19.80 30.46
C HIS A 317 0.41 -19.33 30.59
N GLU A 318 -0.36 -19.39 29.50
CA GLU A 318 -1.76 -18.99 29.44
C GLU A 318 -2.71 -20.06 30.02
N ILE A 319 -2.42 -21.36 29.81
CA ILE A 319 -3.16 -22.49 30.38
C ILE A 319 -3.20 -22.42 31.92
N VAL A 320 -2.12 -21.97 32.57
CA VAL A 320 -2.08 -21.79 34.04
C VAL A 320 -3.22 -20.89 34.52
N TYR A 321 -3.57 -19.83 33.78
CA TYR A 321 -4.65 -18.91 34.16
C TYR A 321 -6.04 -19.57 34.10
N LEU A 322 -6.27 -20.53 33.19
CA LEU A 322 -7.50 -21.32 33.14
C LEU A 322 -7.66 -22.25 34.35
N THR A 323 -6.56 -22.73 34.92
CA THR A 323 -6.56 -23.69 36.05
C THR A 323 -6.65 -23.04 37.44
N ASN A 324 -6.82 -21.72 37.51
CA ASN A 324 -6.69 -20.93 38.73
C ASN A 324 -8.03 -20.36 39.21
N ASP A 325 -8.42 -20.68 40.46
CA ASP A 325 -9.65 -20.25 41.17
C ASP A 325 -9.78 -18.72 41.40
N THR A 326 -9.04 -17.88 40.67
CA THR A 326 -9.15 -16.41 40.73
C THR A 326 -10.42 -15.90 40.05
N PHE A 327 -10.88 -16.54 38.98
CA PHE A 327 -12.08 -16.18 38.21
C PHE A 327 -13.00 -17.39 38.00
N ASN A 328 -14.31 -17.15 37.89
CA ASN A 328 -15.27 -18.18 37.45
C ASN A 328 -15.30 -18.23 35.91
N MET A 329 -14.29 -18.84 35.29
CA MET A 329 -14.10 -18.79 33.83
C MET A 329 -15.35 -19.25 33.04
N GLN A 330 -16.07 -20.27 33.52
CA GLN A 330 -17.31 -20.75 32.89
C GLN A 330 -18.42 -19.69 32.86
N GLU A 331 -18.51 -18.83 33.89
CA GLU A 331 -19.46 -17.71 33.93
C GLU A 331 -18.98 -16.53 33.07
N LEU A 332 -17.67 -16.27 32.99
CA LEU A 332 -17.11 -15.25 32.11
C LEU A 332 -17.42 -15.58 30.63
N TYR A 333 -17.08 -16.79 30.18
CA TYR A 333 -17.36 -17.22 28.80
C TYR A 333 -18.85 -17.20 28.47
N MET A 334 -19.71 -17.66 29.38
CA MET A 334 -21.17 -17.62 29.19
C MET A 334 -21.68 -16.20 28.91
N LYS A 335 -21.15 -15.20 29.62
CA LYS A 335 -21.55 -13.80 29.45
C LYS A 335 -20.96 -13.19 28.17
N LEU A 336 -19.68 -13.42 27.88
CA LEU A 336 -19.04 -12.97 26.63
C LEU A 336 -19.74 -13.53 25.39
N GLU A 337 -20.11 -14.81 25.41
CA GLU A 337 -20.89 -15.48 24.37
C GLU A 337 -22.31 -14.90 24.24
N GLU A 338 -22.96 -14.55 25.36
CA GLU A 338 -24.23 -13.82 25.34
C GLU A 338 -24.10 -12.39 24.81
N TYR A 339 -22.96 -11.72 24.99
CA TYR A 339 -22.68 -10.40 24.42
C TYR A 339 -22.42 -10.48 22.91
N ALA A 340 -21.62 -11.45 22.46
CA ALA A 340 -21.36 -11.71 21.05
C ALA A 340 -22.64 -11.96 20.25
N LYS A 341 -23.53 -12.83 20.75
CA LYS A 341 -24.88 -13.07 20.19
C LYS A 341 -25.75 -11.81 20.06
N TYR A 342 -25.43 -10.74 20.77
CA TYR A 342 -26.14 -9.45 20.73
C TYR A 342 -25.50 -8.44 19.76
N LEU A 343 -24.27 -8.66 19.28
CA LEU A 343 -23.61 -7.77 18.32
C LEU A 343 -24.42 -7.56 17.02
N PRO A 344 -25.07 -8.57 16.41
CA PRO A 344 -25.96 -8.37 15.26
C PRO A 344 -27.27 -7.61 15.57
N VAL A 345 -27.48 -7.20 16.83
CA VAL A 345 -28.53 -6.26 17.25
C VAL A 345 -27.95 -4.85 17.48
N LEU A 346 -26.71 -4.77 17.97
CA LEU A 346 -25.95 -3.51 18.10
C LEU A 346 -25.52 -2.94 16.74
N ASP A 347 -25.08 -3.75 15.78
CA ASP A 347 -24.64 -3.36 14.42
C ASP A 347 -25.77 -2.72 13.58
N LYS A 348 -27.00 -2.69 14.10
CA LYS A 348 -28.18 -2.01 13.51
C LYS A 348 -28.41 -0.61 14.08
N VAL A 349 -27.56 -0.16 15.01
CA VAL A 349 -27.69 1.08 15.78
C VAL A 349 -26.33 1.77 15.97
N CYS A 350 -25.27 1.00 16.26
CA CYS A 350 -23.89 1.47 16.22
C CYS A 350 -23.42 1.62 14.75
N THR A 351 -22.35 2.39 14.52
CA THR A 351 -21.69 2.44 13.20
C THR A 351 -21.06 1.09 12.86
N LYS A 352 -20.50 0.41 13.88
CA LYS A 352 -20.13 -1.00 13.82
C LYS A 352 -20.30 -1.70 15.18
N ALA A 353 -20.61 -2.98 15.16
CA ALA A 353 -20.44 -3.88 16.30
C ALA A 353 -19.69 -5.16 15.85
N VAL A 354 -18.57 -5.49 16.51
CA VAL A 354 -17.61 -6.51 16.05
C VAL A 354 -17.28 -7.50 17.18
N ASP A 355 -17.23 -8.79 16.85
CA ASP A 355 -16.72 -9.81 17.75
C ASP A 355 -15.21 -9.95 17.51
N LEU A 356 -14.40 -9.71 18.54
CA LEU A 356 -12.94 -9.85 18.45
C LEU A 356 -12.43 -11.06 19.23
N ARG A 357 -13.32 -11.92 19.74
CA ARG A 357 -12.98 -13.08 20.57
C ARG A 357 -12.04 -14.09 19.90
N GLU A 358 -12.00 -14.11 18.57
CA GLU A 358 -11.21 -15.00 17.71
C GLU A 358 -10.00 -14.29 17.04
N MET A 359 -9.77 -13.00 17.28
CA MET A 359 -8.76 -12.21 16.53
C MET A 359 -7.30 -12.67 16.77
N PHE A 360 -7.06 -13.52 17.76
CA PHE A 360 -5.74 -14.10 18.06
C PHE A 360 -5.61 -15.56 17.58
N ASP A 361 -6.63 -16.18 16.98
CA ASP A 361 -6.66 -17.62 16.66
C ASP A 361 -5.46 -18.13 15.84
N TYR A 362 -4.88 -17.25 15.02
CA TYR A 362 -3.73 -17.54 14.16
C TYR A 362 -2.36 -17.45 14.87
N ILE A 363 -2.29 -16.94 16.10
CA ILE A 363 -1.05 -16.56 16.78
C ILE A 363 -0.42 -17.72 17.57
N GLN A 364 0.70 -18.22 17.04
CA GLN A 364 1.47 -19.36 17.55
C GLN A 364 2.58 -18.92 18.54
N GLN A 365 2.27 -18.01 19.46
CA GLN A 365 3.16 -17.54 20.52
C GLN A 365 2.34 -16.94 21.67
N PRO A 366 2.90 -16.66 22.87
CA PRO A 366 2.19 -15.89 23.90
C PRO A 366 1.64 -14.57 23.36
N VAL A 367 0.41 -14.24 23.77
CA VAL A 367 -0.20 -12.90 23.55
C VAL A 367 -0.76 -12.29 24.83
N TYR A 368 -1.00 -13.07 25.89
CA TYR A 368 -1.49 -12.56 27.18
C TYR A 368 -0.45 -12.70 28.31
N VAL A 369 -0.30 -11.64 29.10
CA VAL A 369 0.49 -11.67 30.35
C VAL A 369 -0.30 -12.23 31.55
N ASP A 370 -1.63 -12.17 31.52
CA ASP A 370 -2.55 -12.72 32.52
C ASP A 370 -3.83 -13.28 31.88
N TRP A 371 -4.96 -13.32 32.60
CA TRP A 371 -6.27 -13.73 32.07
C TRP A 371 -6.80 -12.92 30.88
N GLY A 372 -6.36 -11.68 30.63
CA GLY A 372 -6.97 -10.81 29.61
C GLY A 372 -6.24 -9.52 29.25
N HIS A 373 -5.08 -9.24 29.85
CA HIS A 373 -4.17 -8.18 29.41
C HIS A 373 -3.25 -8.70 28.30
N PRO A 374 -3.25 -8.09 27.11
CA PRO A 374 -2.28 -8.40 26.07
C PRO A 374 -0.85 -8.03 26.46
N GLU A 375 0.14 -8.68 25.86
CA GLU A 375 1.50 -8.15 25.76
C GLU A 375 1.66 -7.32 24.47
N LYS A 376 2.86 -6.77 24.24
CA LYS A 376 3.20 -5.88 23.12
C LYS A 376 2.69 -6.36 21.75
N ILE A 377 2.86 -7.64 21.40
CA ILE A 377 2.39 -8.17 20.12
C ILE A 377 0.86 -8.25 20.04
N GLY A 378 0.19 -8.61 21.14
CA GLY A 378 -1.27 -8.59 21.22
C GLY A 378 -1.83 -7.17 21.09
N TYR A 379 -1.19 -6.16 21.68
CA TYR A 379 -1.57 -4.75 21.48
C TYR A 379 -1.34 -4.25 20.05
N LYS A 380 -0.30 -4.72 19.35
CA LYS A 380 -0.11 -4.42 17.92
C LYS A 380 -1.27 -4.99 17.09
N ILE A 381 -1.62 -6.26 17.30
CA ILE A 381 -2.72 -6.93 16.57
C ILE A 381 -4.08 -6.29 16.85
N ILE A 382 -4.35 -5.80 18.06
CA ILE A 382 -5.53 -4.98 18.35
C ILE A 382 -5.50 -3.70 17.49
N ALA A 383 -4.37 -3.00 17.43
CA ALA A 383 -4.24 -1.79 16.63
C ALA A 383 -4.37 -2.05 15.12
N ASP A 384 -3.86 -3.19 14.61
CA ASP A 384 -4.08 -3.64 13.23
C ASP A 384 -5.58 -3.77 12.93
N ASN A 385 -6.34 -4.49 13.77
CA ASN A 385 -7.78 -4.68 13.60
C ASN A 385 -8.58 -3.36 13.75
N MET A 386 -8.24 -2.53 14.73
CA MET A 386 -8.91 -1.24 14.94
C MET A 386 -8.61 -0.22 13.84
N PHE A 387 -7.45 -0.31 13.19
CA PHE A 387 -7.08 0.52 12.04
C PHE A 387 -7.98 0.25 10.85
N GLU A 388 -8.15 -1.01 10.42
CA GLU A 388 -9.06 -1.36 9.32
C GLU A 388 -10.50 -0.89 9.57
N LEU A 389 -11.01 -1.12 10.79
CA LEU A 389 -12.36 -0.73 11.18
C LEU A 389 -12.57 0.80 11.20
N SER A 390 -11.55 1.57 11.62
CA SER A 390 -11.65 3.04 11.73
C SER A 390 -11.31 3.76 10.43
N LEU A 391 -10.32 3.30 9.67
CA LEU A 391 -9.94 3.81 8.34
C LEU A 391 -11.10 3.74 7.34
N SER A 392 -11.90 2.68 7.40
CA SER A 392 -13.13 2.55 6.61
C SER A 392 -14.14 3.66 6.92
N ILE A 393 -14.41 3.93 8.20
CA ILE A 393 -15.34 4.99 8.65
C ILE A 393 -14.78 6.39 8.31
N ILE A 394 -13.48 6.62 8.49
CA ILE A 394 -12.80 7.88 8.12
C ILE A 394 -12.98 8.13 6.62
N SER A 395 -12.70 7.12 5.78
CA SER A 395 -12.80 7.23 4.32
C SER A 395 -14.22 7.57 3.87
N GLU A 396 -15.24 6.92 4.43
CA GLU A 396 -16.65 7.23 4.14
C GLU A 396 -17.04 8.67 4.56
N LYS A 397 -16.66 9.09 5.78
CA LYS A 397 -17.03 10.42 6.30
C LYS A 397 -16.34 11.59 5.60
N THR A 398 -15.11 11.39 5.14
CA THR A 398 -14.25 12.47 4.60
C THR A 398 -14.24 12.51 3.08
N GLY A 399 -14.62 11.42 2.41
CA GLY A 399 -14.46 11.25 0.97
C GLY A 399 -13.03 10.98 0.52
N ILE A 400 -12.10 10.73 1.47
CA ILE A 400 -10.73 10.32 1.17
C ILE A 400 -10.78 8.89 0.61
N ASN A 401 -10.42 8.73 -0.65
CA ASN A 401 -10.41 7.43 -1.33
C ASN A 401 -9.07 6.72 -1.14
N TYR A 402 -8.71 6.44 0.12
CA TYR A 402 -7.50 5.70 0.45
C TYR A 402 -7.69 4.23 0.09
N LYS A 403 -6.99 3.77 -0.96
CA LYS A 403 -6.87 2.34 -1.23
C LYS A 403 -5.91 1.72 -0.22
N ASN A 404 -6.45 1.22 0.88
CA ASN A 404 -5.71 0.26 1.67
C ASN A 404 -5.52 -1.00 0.83
N GLU A 405 -4.30 -1.52 0.74
CA GLU A 405 -4.08 -2.88 0.24
C GLU A 405 -4.51 -3.84 1.35
N VAL A 406 -5.81 -4.14 1.35
CA VAL A 406 -6.43 -5.05 2.32
C VAL A 406 -5.75 -6.40 2.17
N LYS A 407 -4.84 -6.71 3.09
CA LYS A 407 -4.35 -8.06 3.32
C LYS A 407 -5.52 -8.86 3.90
N GLU A 408 -6.38 -9.35 3.01
CA GLU A 408 -7.31 -10.44 3.29
C GLU A 408 -6.48 -11.68 3.64
N TYR A 409 -6.04 -11.76 4.90
CA TYR A 409 -5.71 -13.06 5.49
C TYR A 409 -6.95 -13.94 5.30
N PRO A 410 -6.85 -15.08 4.60
CA PRO A 410 -8.02 -15.82 4.15
C PRO A 410 -8.78 -16.42 5.33
N TYR A 411 -9.79 -15.69 5.80
CA TYR A 411 -10.79 -16.19 6.75
C TYR A 411 -11.52 -17.37 6.10
N ASN A 412 -11.37 -18.57 6.66
CA ASN A 412 -12.12 -19.73 6.21
C ASN A 412 -12.96 -20.36 7.33
N LEU A 413 -14.21 -20.66 7.00
CA LEU A 413 -15.24 -21.08 7.93
C LEU A 413 -15.34 -22.62 8.00
N GLY A 414 -14.42 -23.23 8.74
CA GLY A 414 -14.69 -24.49 9.45
C GLY A 414 -14.84 -25.77 8.63
N GLU A 415 -13.91 -26.06 7.72
CA GLU A 415 -13.70 -27.43 7.20
C GLU A 415 -12.33 -28.00 7.62
N PHE A 416 -12.18 -29.32 7.48
CA PHE A 416 -11.10 -30.13 8.04
C PHE A 416 -9.72 -29.65 7.60
N THR A 417 -8.88 -29.22 8.56
CA THR A 417 -7.53 -28.71 8.30
C THR A 417 -6.48 -29.74 8.70
N ILE A 418 -5.70 -30.21 7.72
CA ILE A 418 -4.43 -30.89 7.97
C ILE A 418 -3.39 -29.84 8.38
N TYR A 419 -3.30 -29.48 9.66
CA TYR A 419 -2.01 -28.99 10.11
C TYR A 419 -0.98 -30.16 10.05
N ALA A 420 0.32 -29.93 10.22
CA ALA A 420 1.32 -30.90 10.71
C ALA A 420 2.69 -30.21 10.94
N PRO A 421 2.87 -29.50 12.07
CA PRO A 421 4.04 -28.67 12.34
C PRO A 421 5.12 -29.38 13.20
N GLY A 422 6.39 -29.04 12.94
CA GLY A 422 7.56 -29.70 13.54
C GLY A 422 7.71 -31.19 13.19
N VAL A 423 7.07 -31.64 12.11
CA VAL A 423 7.03 -33.05 11.66
C VAL A 423 8.07 -33.29 10.56
N ASP A 424 8.77 -34.43 10.64
CA ASP A 424 9.64 -34.92 9.57
C ASP A 424 8.82 -35.64 8.50
N PHE A 425 8.61 -34.93 7.38
CA PHE A 425 8.03 -35.44 6.15
C PHE A 425 9.06 -35.59 5.03
N SER A 426 10.36 -35.65 5.32
CA SER A 426 11.39 -35.80 4.29
C SER A 426 11.19 -37.07 3.43
N GLU A 427 11.54 -36.97 2.14
CA GLU A 427 11.33 -38.00 1.11
C GLU A 427 9.85 -38.46 0.91
N ARG A 428 8.84 -37.74 1.43
CA ARG A 428 7.42 -38.14 1.31
C ARG A 428 6.78 -37.75 -0.01
N ASP A 429 5.69 -38.43 -0.33
CA ASP A 429 4.92 -38.23 -1.56
C ASP A 429 3.53 -37.71 -1.20
N PHE A 430 3.25 -36.45 -1.54
CA PHE A 430 1.96 -35.77 -1.33
C PHE A 430 1.19 -35.57 -2.65
N GLY A 431 1.66 -36.11 -3.78
CA GLY A 431 1.05 -35.88 -5.09
C GLY A 431 -0.41 -36.32 -5.15
N GLY A 432 -1.31 -35.39 -5.50
CA GLY A 432 -2.75 -35.63 -5.57
C GLY A 432 -3.50 -35.59 -4.24
N LEU A 433 -2.87 -35.16 -3.14
CA LEU A 433 -3.56 -34.89 -1.87
C LEU A 433 -4.16 -33.47 -1.84
N ASP A 434 -5.31 -33.34 -1.19
CA ASP A 434 -5.92 -32.06 -0.84
C ASP A 434 -5.35 -31.57 0.50
N LEU A 435 -4.49 -30.56 0.46
CA LEU A 435 -3.84 -29.97 1.64
C LEU A 435 -4.30 -28.51 1.84
N ARG A 436 -5.52 -28.18 1.45
CA ARG A 436 -6.02 -26.80 1.56
C ARG A 436 -6.16 -26.36 3.00
N ASN A 437 -5.79 -25.11 3.27
CA ASN A 437 -5.66 -24.50 4.60
C ASN A 437 -4.62 -25.18 5.51
N ALA A 438 -3.81 -26.14 5.01
CA ALA A 438 -2.90 -26.94 5.83
C ALA A 438 -1.78 -26.12 6.47
N ILE A 439 -1.39 -26.41 7.71
CA ILE A 439 -0.36 -25.64 8.44
C ILE A 439 0.82 -26.53 8.82
N PHE A 440 1.85 -26.49 7.97
CA PHE A 440 3.07 -27.28 8.03
C PHE A 440 4.25 -26.52 8.66
N ASP A 441 3.96 -25.60 9.57
CA ASP A 441 4.95 -24.70 10.15
C ASP A 441 6.09 -25.48 10.86
N ASN A 442 7.34 -25.06 10.70
CA ASN A 442 8.54 -25.68 11.25
C ASN A 442 8.80 -27.16 10.84
N SER A 443 8.07 -27.70 9.86
CA SER A 443 8.22 -29.10 9.41
C SER A 443 9.28 -29.28 8.32
N ASP A 444 9.80 -30.51 8.20
CA ASP A 444 10.78 -30.87 7.18
C ASP A 444 10.12 -31.56 5.99
N PHE A 445 10.20 -30.94 4.82
CA PHE A 445 9.69 -31.43 3.54
C PHE A 445 10.84 -31.73 2.57
N SER A 446 12.09 -31.83 3.02
CA SER A 446 13.22 -31.96 2.12
C SER A 446 13.14 -33.22 1.26
N TYR A 447 13.44 -33.06 -0.04
CA TYR A 447 13.27 -34.10 -1.07
C TYR A 447 11.83 -34.65 -1.26
N SER A 448 10.81 -33.97 -0.72
CA SER A 448 9.42 -34.42 -0.81
C SER A 448 8.74 -33.95 -2.10
N LYS A 449 7.75 -34.73 -2.53
CA LYS A 449 6.95 -34.45 -3.74
C LYS A 449 5.67 -33.71 -3.40
N LEU A 450 5.49 -32.57 -4.03
CA LEU A 450 4.37 -31.63 -3.88
C LEU A 450 3.82 -31.16 -5.24
N GLU A 451 4.33 -31.68 -6.37
CA GLU A 451 4.04 -31.23 -7.73
C GLU A 451 2.53 -31.14 -7.99
N ASP A 452 1.82 -32.25 -7.77
CA ASP A 452 0.37 -32.40 -7.97
C ASP A 452 -0.45 -32.26 -6.66
N ALA A 453 0.12 -31.76 -5.56
CA ALA A 453 -0.63 -31.52 -4.31
C ALA A 453 -1.45 -30.22 -4.40
N GLU A 454 -2.66 -30.19 -3.84
CA GLU A 454 -3.47 -28.96 -3.77
C GLU A 454 -3.16 -28.20 -2.48
N LEU A 455 -2.84 -26.90 -2.58
CA LEU A 455 -2.20 -26.11 -1.51
C LEU A 455 -2.93 -24.81 -1.14
N ASP A 456 -4.06 -24.45 -1.76
CA ASP A 456 -4.78 -23.19 -1.47
C ASP A 456 -4.95 -22.92 0.04
N GLY A 457 -4.45 -21.78 0.52
CA GLY A 457 -4.51 -21.36 1.92
C GLY A 457 -3.53 -22.06 2.89
N ALA A 458 -2.66 -22.96 2.40
CA ALA A 458 -1.65 -23.62 3.23
C ALA A 458 -0.56 -22.66 3.76
N ARG A 459 0.10 -23.10 4.84
CA ARG A 459 1.19 -22.41 5.55
C ARG A 459 2.37 -23.37 5.73
N PHE A 460 3.57 -22.80 5.65
CA PHE A 460 4.87 -23.44 5.73
C PHE A 460 5.85 -22.55 6.50
N VAL A 461 5.40 -21.83 7.53
CA VAL A 461 6.22 -20.86 8.29
C VAL A 461 7.38 -21.59 8.97
N GLY A 462 8.63 -21.24 8.67
CA GLY A 462 9.82 -21.92 9.20
C GLY A 462 10.09 -23.32 8.61
N ALA A 463 9.31 -23.78 7.64
CA ALA A 463 9.44 -25.12 7.08
C ALA A 463 10.72 -25.29 6.24
N ASN A 464 11.30 -26.49 6.25
CA ASN A 464 12.41 -26.87 5.38
C ASN A 464 11.88 -27.46 4.06
N LEU A 465 11.80 -26.64 3.02
CA LEU A 465 11.36 -26.96 1.67
C LEU A 465 12.54 -27.20 0.71
N SER A 466 13.73 -27.50 1.24
CA SER A 466 14.95 -27.72 0.47
C SER A 466 14.82 -28.90 -0.50
N ASN A 467 15.36 -28.77 -1.72
CA ASN A 467 15.34 -29.81 -2.75
C ASN A 467 13.92 -30.27 -3.20
N VAL A 468 12.86 -29.50 -2.91
CA VAL A 468 11.49 -29.74 -3.42
C VAL A 468 11.36 -29.21 -4.86
N ASP A 469 10.57 -29.89 -5.71
CA ASP A 469 10.20 -29.36 -7.02
C ASP A 469 8.87 -28.58 -6.96
N PHE A 470 8.97 -27.28 -7.20
CA PHE A 470 7.87 -26.30 -7.21
C PHE A 470 7.71 -25.64 -8.58
N LYS A 471 8.39 -26.14 -9.61
CA LYS A 471 8.46 -25.52 -10.93
C LYS A 471 7.08 -25.36 -11.55
N GLU A 472 6.77 -24.15 -12.04
CA GLU A 472 5.48 -23.80 -12.64
C GLU A 472 4.25 -23.99 -11.71
N LYS A 473 4.45 -24.27 -10.41
CA LYS A 473 3.37 -24.46 -9.43
C LYS A 473 2.79 -23.12 -8.99
N ASP A 474 1.48 -23.12 -8.70
CA ASP A 474 0.81 -22.00 -8.04
C ASP A 474 0.95 -22.10 -6.51
N LEU A 475 1.37 -21.01 -5.87
CA LEU A 475 1.57 -20.83 -4.42
C LEU A 475 1.02 -19.46 -3.98
N ASN A 476 -0.03 -18.97 -4.65
CA ASN A 476 -0.64 -17.67 -4.40
C ASN A 476 -1.13 -17.50 -2.96
N GLY A 477 -0.81 -16.36 -2.33
CA GLY A 477 -1.30 -15.99 -1.00
C GLY A 477 -0.80 -16.86 0.17
N LEU A 478 0.04 -17.87 -0.08
CA LEU A 478 0.51 -18.79 0.96
C LEU A 478 1.56 -18.15 1.88
N SER A 479 1.70 -18.68 3.09
CA SER A 479 2.67 -18.16 4.09
C SER A 479 3.91 -19.06 4.19
N PHE A 480 5.06 -18.49 3.89
CA PHE A 480 6.40 -19.11 3.88
C PHE A 480 7.39 -18.33 4.75
N VAL A 481 6.91 -17.58 5.75
CA VAL A 481 7.76 -16.74 6.62
C VAL A 481 8.86 -17.59 7.28
N GLY A 482 10.12 -17.24 7.13
CA GLY A 482 11.27 -17.99 7.65
C GLY A 482 11.50 -19.38 7.00
N ALA A 483 10.76 -19.73 5.95
CA ALA A 483 10.91 -21.02 5.26
C ALA A 483 12.23 -21.09 4.48
N LYS A 484 12.73 -22.31 4.26
CA LYS A 484 14.03 -22.56 3.61
C LYS A 484 13.85 -23.33 2.32
N PHE A 485 14.39 -22.80 1.23
CA PHE A 485 14.23 -23.34 -0.11
C PHE A 485 15.58 -23.80 -0.71
N SER A 486 16.56 -24.22 0.09
CA SER A 486 17.90 -24.54 -0.42
C SER A 486 17.88 -25.64 -1.49
N ASP A 487 18.43 -25.36 -2.66
CA ASP A 487 18.38 -26.20 -3.88
C ASP A 487 16.94 -26.56 -4.37
N ALA A 488 15.91 -25.77 -4.04
CA ALA A 488 14.55 -26.00 -4.52
C ALA A 488 14.37 -25.52 -5.98
N ASN A 489 13.58 -26.25 -6.77
CA ASN A 489 13.29 -25.89 -8.16
C ASN A 489 12.11 -24.91 -8.21
N LEU A 490 12.40 -23.61 -8.22
CA LEU A 490 11.43 -22.51 -8.11
C LEU A 490 11.16 -21.78 -9.45
N VAL A 491 11.59 -22.36 -10.56
CA VAL A 491 11.49 -21.78 -11.91
C VAL A 491 10.02 -21.61 -12.31
N ASN A 492 9.64 -20.40 -12.74
CA ASN A 492 8.28 -19.99 -13.09
C ASN A 492 7.21 -20.18 -11.99
N THR A 493 7.60 -20.45 -10.74
CA THR A 493 6.66 -20.61 -9.60
C THR A 493 5.90 -19.31 -9.34
N ASN A 494 4.63 -19.41 -8.91
CA ASN A 494 3.78 -18.25 -8.64
C ASN A 494 3.66 -17.97 -7.13
N PHE A 495 4.39 -16.97 -6.62
CA PHE A 495 4.25 -16.47 -5.25
C PHE A 495 3.41 -15.18 -5.17
N GLU A 496 2.56 -14.89 -6.17
CA GLU A 496 1.62 -13.76 -6.16
C GLU A 496 0.90 -13.63 -4.80
N ASN A 497 0.94 -12.44 -4.19
CA ASN A 497 0.37 -12.14 -2.86
C ASN A 497 0.93 -12.94 -1.66
N ALA A 498 1.93 -13.82 -1.84
CA ALA A 498 2.46 -14.67 -0.77
C ALA A 498 3.29 -13.89 0.27
N ASN A 499 3.52 -14.53 1.42
CA ASN A 499 4.28 -13.95 2.54
C ASN A 499 5.58 -14.74 2.80
N LEU A 500 6.71 -14.22 2.32
CA LEU A 500 8.05 -14.81 2.32
C LEU A 500 9.04 -14.00 3.21
N VAL A 501 8.54 -13.29 4.23
CA VAL A 501 9.37 -12.56 5.20
C VAL A 501 10.41 -13.48 5.84
N GLU A 502 11.66 -13.03 5.99
CA GLU A 502 12.77 -13.83 6.56
C GLU A 502 13.06 -15.16 5.82
N ALA A 503 12.47 -15.43 4.65
CA ALA A 503 12.65 -16.70 3.95
C ALA A 503 14.06 -16.83 3.31
N ASP A 504 14.65 -18.02 3.40
CA ASP A 504 15.91 -18.38 2.74
C ASP A 504 15.61 -18.92 1.33
N LEU A 505 15.70 -18.03 0.36
CA LEU A 505 15.60 -18.27 -1.09
C LEU A 505 16.99 -18.26 -1.76
N SER A 506 18.08 -18.30 -0.99
CA SER A 506 19.45 -18.07 -1.47
C SER A 506 19.96 -19.15 -2.44
N GLN A 507 20.86 -18.75 -3.34
CA GLN A 507 21.49 -19.57 -4.40
C GLN A 507 20.55 -20.29 -5.40
N ASN A 508 19.23 -20.06 -5.35
CA ASN A 508 18.24 -20.79 -6.15
C ASN A 508 18.10 -20.30 -7.61
N ASP A 509 17.55 -21.16 -8.48
CA ASP A 509 17.07 -20.74 -9.80
C ASP A 509 15.62 -20.25 -9.72
N LEU A 510 15.48 -18.92 -9.74
CA LEU A 510 14.23 -18.17 -9.66
C LEU A 510 13.87 -17.57 -11.04
N THR A 511 14.27 -18.26 -12.12
CA THR A 511 13.99 -17.81 -13.49
C THR A 511 12.48 -17.76 -13.74
N GLY A 512 11.96 -16.58 -14.10
CA GLY A 512 10.55 -16.38 -14.42
C GLY A 512 9.58 -16.46 -13.23
N THR A 513 10.09 -16.60 -11.99
CA THR A 513 9.28 -16.66 -10.77
C THR A 513 8.49 -15.37 -10.57
N LYS A 514 7.21 -15.47 -10.21
CA LYS A 514 6.36 -14.31 -9.91
C LYS A 514 6.38 -13.99 -8.43
N PHE A 515 6.65 -12.73 -8.11
CA PHE A 515 6.65 -12.14 -6.78
C PHE A 515 5.71 -10.90 -6.72
N ILE A 516 4.62 -10.90 -7.48
CA ILE A 516 3.73 -9.75 -7.60
C ILE A 516 2.92 -9.57 -6.31
N ASN A 517 2.94 -8.38 -5.72
CA ASN A 517 2.39 -8.07 -4.38
C ASN A 517 2.98 -8.93 -3.24
N THR A 518 4.10 -9.62 -3.46
CA THR A 518 4.68 -10.54 -2.47
C THR A 518 5.45 -9.78 -1.41
N ASN A 519 5.30 -10.18 -0.15
CA ASN A 519 6.10 -9.65 0.94
C ASN A 519 7.38 -10.49 1.11
N LEU A 520 8.52 -9.91 0.75
CA LEU A 520 9.87 -10.48 0.81
C LEU A 520 10.75 -9.73 1.82
N SER A 521 10.16 -8.97 2.75
CA SER A 521 10.92 -8.17 3.72
C SER A 521 11.86 -9.07 4.55
N GLU A 522 13.12 -8.65 4.71
CA GLU A 522 14.17 -9.40 5.42
C GLU A 522 14.47 -10.81 4.84
N ALA A 523 13.97 -11.17 3.66
CA ALA A 523 14.29 -12.44 2.99
C ALA A 523 15.73 -12.47 2.43
N ASP A 524 16.34 -13.66 2.38
CA ASP A 524 17.64 -13.88 1.75
C ASP A 524 17.47 -14.46 0.34
N LEU A 525 17.81 -13.66 -0.66
CA LEU A 525 17.80 -14.00 -2.09
C LEU A 525 19.23 -14.13 -2.64
N SER A 526 20.27 -14.12 -1.79
CA SER A 526 21.64 -13.88 -2.22
C SER A 526 22.19 -14.96 -3.15
N GLY A 527 22.85 -14.52 -4.23
CA GLY A 527 23.35 -15.35 -5.33
C GLY A 527 22.29 -16.00 -6.23
N SER A 528 20.99 -15.80 -5.97
CA SER A 528 19.92 -16.44 -6.74
C SER A 528 19.76 -15.85 -8.15
N ASN A 529 19.32 -16.70 -9.09
CA ASN A 529 19.12 -16.34 -10.49
C ASN A 529 17.67 -15.88 -10.74
N LEU A 530 17.45 -14.57 -10.70
CA LEU A 530 16.15 -13.90 -10.83
C LEU A 530 15.83 -13.48 -12.29
N THR A 531 16.29 -14.25 -13.27
CA THR A 531 16.17 -13.90 -14.70
C THR A 531 14.71 -13.92 -15.16
N ASN A 532 14.18 -12.78 -15.64
CA ASN A 532 12.76 -12.53 -15.93
C ASN A 532 11.79 -12.63 -14.72
N ALA A 533 12.29 -12.57 -13.47
CA ALA A 533 11.40 -12.56 -12.30
C ALA A 533 10.50 -11.31 -12.27
N ASP A 534 9.31 -11.42 -11.67
CA ASP A 534 8.30 -10.36 -11.67
C ASP A 534 7.99 -9.86 -10.26
N PHE A 535 8.68 -8.81 -9.83
CA PHE A 535 8.53 -8.16 -8.51
C PHE A 535 7.55 -6.98 -8.54
N THR A 536 6.57 -6.95 -9.45
CA THR A 536 5.62 -5.84 -9.54
C THR A 536 4.88 -5.65 -8.19
N SER A 537 5.01 -4.48 -7.57
CA SER A 537 4.50 -4.16 -6.22
C SER A 537 4.99 -5.09 -5.10
N ALA A 538 6.14 -5.77 -5.25
CA ALA A 538 6.74 -6.55 -4.16
C ALA A 538 7.33 -5.65 -3.06
N ASP A 539 7.31 -6.11 -1.81
CA ASP A 539 8.01 -5.45 -0.70
C ASP A 539 9.30 -6.21 -0.38
N LEU A 540 10.46 -5.63 -0.71
CA LEU A 540 11.79 -6.17 -0.44
C LEU A 540 12.51 -5.40 0.68
N THR A 541 11.79 -4.72 1.58
CA THR A 541 12.42 -3.95 2.67
C THR A 541 13.44 -4.80 3.45
N ASN A 542 14.67 -4.30 3.62
CA ASN A 542 15.80 -5.02 4.23
C ASN A 542 16.21 -6.38 3.58
N ALA A 543 15.69 -6.75 2.41
CA ALA A 543 16.01 -8.05 1.80
C ALA A 543 17.47 -8.14 1.29
N ASN A 544 18.10 -9.30 1.47
CA ASN A 544 19.47 -9.55 1.00
C ASN A 544 19.47 -10.02 -0.46
N ILE A 545 19.91 -9.16 -1.39
CA ILE A 545 20.01 -9.48 -2.83
C ILE A 545 21.47 -9.56 -3.33
N GLU A 546 22.46 -9.71 -2.45
CA GLU A 546 23.89 -9.68 -2.84
C GLU A 546 24.20 -10.76 -3.90
N ASN A 547 24.97 -10.41 -4.94
CA ASN A 547 25.36 -11.30 -6.04
C ASN A 547 24.20 -11.90 -6.88
N THR A 548 22.96 -11.41 -6.76
CA THR A 548 21.84 -11.88 -7.59
C THR A 548 21.98 -11.55 -9.08
N ASN A 549 21.28 -12.30 -9.93
CA ASN A 549 21.14 -11.97 -11.35
C ASN A 549 19.70 -11.55 -11.71
N LEU A 550 19.45 -10.25 -11.82
CA LEU A 550 18.14 -9.64 -12.09
C LEU A 550 17.85 -9.45 -13.59
N GLN A 551 18.45 -10.25 -14.48
CA GLN A 551 18.37 -10.05 -15.93
C GLN A 551 16.92 -10.01 -16.44
N ASP A 552 16.53 -8.86 -16.99
CA ASP A 552 15.19 -8.60 -17.54
C ASP A 552 14.03 -8.80 -16.54
N ALA A 553 14.30 -8.72 -15.23
CA ALA A 553 13.27 -8.71 -14.19
C ALA A 553 12.41 -7.42 -14.21
N LYS A 554 11.16 -7.51 -13.77
CA LYS A 554 10.25 -6.35 -13.61
C LYS A 554 10.24 -5.89 -12.16
N LEU A 555 10.41 -4.59 -11.92
CA LEU A 555 10.54 -4.01 -10.57
C LEU A 555 9.54 -2.84 -10.36
N GLU A 556 8.40 -2.87 -11.06
CA GLU A 556 7.46 -1.75 -11.12
C GLU A 556 6.70 -1.59 -9.80
N ASN A 557 6.77 -0.40 -9.20
CA ASN A 557 6.28 -0.07 -7.86
C ASN A 557 6.86 -0.92 -6.71
N ALA A 558 7.97 -1.64 -6.94
CA ALA A 558 8.60 -2.46 -5.89
C ALA A 558 9.28 -1.57 -4.82
N ASN A 559 9.17 -1.97 -3.55
CA ASN A 559 9.80 -1.29 -2.42
C ASN A 559 11.19 -1.90 -2.13
N PHE A 560 12.24 -1.09 -2.24
CA PHE A 560 13.64 -1.49 -2.04
C PHE A 560 14.30 -0.72 -0.87
N LYS A 561 13.51 -0.26 0.12
CA LYS A 561 14.03 0.45 1.29
C LYS A 561 15.08 -0.38 2.04
N TYR A 562 16.22 0.25 2.29
CA TYR A 562 17.40 -0.32 2.97
C TYR A 562 18.06 -1.52 2.26
N VAL A 563 17.75 -1.77 0.98
CA VAL A 563 18.39 -2.85 0.21
C VAL A 563 19.77 -2.42 -0.32
N GLU A 564 20.78 -3.27 -0.11
CA GLU A 564 22.11 -3.06 -0.68
C GLU A 564 22.24 -3.71 -2.07
N PHE A 565 22.46 -2.92 -3.13
CA PHE A 565 22.68 -3.43 -4.50
C PHE A 565 24.16 -3.83 -4.71
N THR A 566 24.72 -4.59 -3.75
CA THR A 566 26.14 -4.94 -3.69
C THR A 566 26.49 -6.13 -4.60
N ASN A 567 27.62 -6.02 -5.33
CA ASN A 567 28.21 -7.06 -6.19
C ASN A 567 27.37 -7.57 -7.40
N ILE A 568 26.31 -6.86 -7.82
CA ILE A 568 25.48 -7.25 -8.97
C ILE A 568 26.19 -6.90 -10.31
N ASP A 569 26.66 -7.89 -11.09
CA ASP A 569 27.36 -7.65 -12.38
C ASP A 569 26.40 -7.26 -13.52
N ILE A 570 25.91 -6.03 -13.44
CA ILE A 570 25.16 -5.35 -14.49
C ILE A 570 25.98 -5.17 -15.78
N SER A 571 27.32 -5.11 -15.69
CA SER A 571 28.22 -4.69 -16.78
C SER A 571 28.25 -5.66 -17.98
N LYS A 572 27.74 -6.89 -17.79
CA LYS A 572 27.72 -7.94 -18.82
C LYS A 572 26.34 -8.58 -19.05
N GLY A 573 25.28 -8.08 -18.41
CA GLY A 573 23.91 -8.49 -18.80
C GLY A 573 22.74 -8.07 -17.89
N SER A 574 22.96 -7.78 -16.61
CA SER A 574 21.92 -8.03 -15.59
C SER A 574 20.75 -7.01 -15.48
N LEU A 575 20.73 -5.87 -16.20
CA LEU A 575 19.60 -4.91 -16.12
C LEU A 575 19.04 -4.43 -17.48
N SER A 576 19.34 -5.09 -18.60
CA SER A 576 19.14 -4.49 -19.95
C SER A 576 17.72 -4.00 -20.28
N LYS A 577 16.68 -4.64 -19.73
CA LYS A 577 15.25 -4.26 -19.88
C LYS A 577 14.52 -4.00 -18.55
N ALA A 578 15.23 -3.97 -17.42
CA ALA A 578 14.59 -3.88 -16.11
C ALA A 578 13.85 -2.53 -15.93
N THR A 579 12.64 -2.59 -15.37
CA THR A 579 11.75 -1.42 -15.19
C THR A 579 11.64 -1.03 -13.71
N PHE A 580 12.21 0.13 -13.35
CA PHE A 580 12.22 0.69 -11.98
C PHE A 580 11.08 1.70 -11.73
N LYS A 581 10.10 1.76 -12.64
CA LYS A 581 9.04 2.78 -12.62
C LYS A 581 8.25 2.69 -11.30
N GLY A 582 8.19 3.78 -10.56
CA GLY A 582 7.48 3.84 -9.26
C GLY A 582 8.19 3.15 -8.09
N ALA A 583 9.37 2.55 -8.29
CA ALA A 583 10.10 1.89 -7.21
C ALA A 583 10.63 2.88 -6.18
N ASP A 584 10.64 2.50 -4.90
CA ASP A 584 11.25 3.30 -3.85
C ASP A 584 12.68 2.83 -3.55
N LEU A 585 13.66 3.64 -3.96
CA LEU A 585 15.10 3.42 -3.77
C LEU A 585 15.68 4.40 -2.73
N SER A 586 14.88 5.19 -2.01
CA SER A 586 15.33 6.35 -1.21
C SER A 586 16.31 6.07 -0.07
N GLN A 587 16.58 4.80 0.26
CA GLN A 587 17.60 4.37 1.23
C GLN A 587 18.43 3.16 0.72
N ALA A 588 18.52 2.96 -0.61
CA ALA A 588 19.21 1.81 -1.21
C ALA A 588 20.67 2.12 -1.57
N ILE A 589 21.59 1.16 -1.38
CA ILE A 589 23.01 1.38 -1.74
C ILE A 589 23.20 1.12 -3.25
N ILE A 590 23.06 2.18 -4.06
CA ILE A 590 23.03 2.15 -5.54
C ILE A 590 24.33 2.63 -6.23
N ILE A 591 25.47 2.58 -5.54
CA ILE A 591 26.71 3.29 -5.95
C ILE A 591 27.25 2.87 -7.33
N ASP A 592 27.13 1.59 -7.70
CA ASP A 592 27.58 1.03 -8.98
C ASP A 592 26.43 0.82 -10.01
N ALA A 593 25.20 1.28 -9.73
CA ALA A 593 24.01 0.91 -10.52
C ALA A 593 23.90 1.59 -11.92
N ASP A 594 23.59 0.81 -12.96
CA ASP A 594 23.43 1.27 -14.35
C ASP A 594 21.99 1.67 -14.67
N PHE A 595 21.69 2.94 -14.41
CA PHE A 595 20.44 3.57 -14.84
C PHE A 595 20.41 3.99 -16.32
N SER A 596 21.44 3.73 -17.12
CA SER A 596 21.46 4.19 -18.51
C SER A 596 20.26 3.62 -19.29
N ASN A 597 19.62 4.51 -20.06
CA ASN A 597 18.46 4.19 -20.92
C ASN A 597 17.20 3.68 -20.18
N LYS A 598 17.11 3.80 -18.85
CA LYS A 598 15.97 3.29 -18.05
C LYS A 598 14.77 4.24 -18.00
N ASP A 599 13.59 3.66 -17.81
CA ASP A 599 12.42 4.40 -17.36
C ASP A 599 12.46 4.47 -15.82
N LEU A 600 12.78 5.66 -15.30
CA LEU A 600 12.79 5.99 -13.86
C LEU A 600 11.62 6.92 -13.51
N SER A 601 10.55 6.92 -14.31
CA SER A 601 9.37 7.70 -14.00
C SER A 601 8.78 7.26 -12.66
N TYR A 602 8.32 8.20 -11.83
CA TYR A 602 7.77 7.93 -10.49
C TYR A 602 8.75 7.30 -9.48
N THR A 603 10.01 7.01 -9.85
CA THR A 603 11.00 6.38 -8.95
C THR A 603 11.45 7.34 -7.86
N ASN A 604 11.53 6.88 -6.61
CA ASN A 604 12.06 7.68 -5.50
C ASN A 604 13.57 7.46 -5.34
N LEU A 605 14.36 8.44 -5.76
CA LEU A 605 15.83 8.45 -5.74
C LEU A 605 16.40 9.49 -4.75
N SER A 606 15.56 10.06 -3.88
CA SER A 606 15.95 11.15 -2.98
C SER A 606 17.16 10.82 -2.10
N GLY A 607 17.99 11.83 -1.82
CA GLY A 607 19.18 11.75 -0.96
C GLY A 607 20.45 11.13 -1.57
N HIS A 608 20.41 10.62 -2.80
CA HIS A 608 21.53 9.88 -3.40
C HIS A 608 22.62 10.74 -4.03
N ASP A 609 23.86 10.24 -3.95
CA ASP A 609 24.91 10.64 -4.88
C ASP A 609 24.78 9.85 -6.19
N LEU A 610 24.39 10.55 -7.26
CA LEU A 610 24.23 10.03 -8.61
C LEU A 610 25.32 10.61 -9.54
N SER A 611 26.35 11.26 -9.00
CA SER A 611 27.32 12.04 -9.79
C SER A 611 28.13 11.21 -10.80
N SER A 612 28.23 9.90 -10.58
CA SER A 612 28.86 8.91 -11.45
C SER A 612 27.95 8.30 -12.53
N HIS A 613 26.63 8.49 -12.46
CA HIS A 613 25.65 7.68 -13.19
C HIS A 613 25.25 8.32 -14.54
N ASP A 614 25.16 7.53 -15.62
CA ASP A 614 24.67 8.02 -16.92
C ASP A 614 23.14 8.14 -16.94
N LEU A 615 22.65 9.33 -16.59
CA LEU A 615 21.23 9.69 -16.67
C LEU A 615 20.82 10.27 -18.04
N LYS A 616 21.66 10.23 -19.08
CA LYS A 616 21.36 10.94 -20.34
C LYS A 616 20.09 10.47 -21.03
N ASN A 617 19.94 9.15 -21.20
CA ASN A 617 18.81 8.56 -21.93
C ASN A 617 17.66 8.09 -21.01
N THR A 618 17.65 8.48 -19.72
CA THR A 618 16.56 8.13 -18.80
C THR A 618 15.32 8.99 -19.00
N LYS A 619 14.15 8.44 -18.64
CA LYS A 619 12.97 9.24 -18.27
C LYS A 619 13.00 9.51 -16.76
N LEU A 620 12.65 10.73 -16.35
CA LEU A 620 12.65 11.17 -14.94
C LEU A 620 11.38 11.95 -14.56
N ASN A 621 10.38 12.03 -15.44
CA ASN A 621 9.07 12.63 -15.14
C ASN A 621 8.42 11.95 -13.91
N VAL A 622 7.91 12.75 -12.98
CA VAL A 622 7.35 12.36 -11.68
C VAL A 622 8.35 11.66 -10.73
N ALA A 623 9.65 11.59 -11.05
CA ALA A 623 10.65 11.05 -10.13
C ALA A 623 10.87 11.99 -8.93
N ASN A 624 11.23 11.43 -7.78
CA ASN A 624 11.69 12.20 -6.63
C ASN A 624 13.24 12.23 -6.62
N LEU A 625 13.81 13.40 -6.89
CA LEU A 625 15.24 13.70 -6.91
C LEU A 625 15.66 14.63 -5.75
N SER A 626 14.82 14.79 -4.73
CA SER A 626 15.10 15.70 -3.61
C SER A 626 16.42 15.39 -2.92
N ASN A 627 17.22 16.42 -2.62
CA ASN A 627 18.54 16.34 -2.00
C ASN A 627 19.56 15.44 -2.74
N THR A 628 19.37 15.16 -4.04
CA THR A 628 20.34 14.36 -4.82
C THR A 628 21.54 15.18 -5.29
N ILE A 629 22.71 14.53 -5.38
CA ILE A 629 23.89 15.04 -6.08
C ILE A 629 23.84 14.49 -7.51
N LEU A 630 23.36 15.31 -8.44
CA LEU A 630 23.17 14.89 -9.83
C LEU A 630 24.48 14.95 -10.65
N PRO A 631 24.64 14.11 -11.69
CA PRO A 631 25.80 14.17 -12.60
C PRO A 631 25.85 15.51 -13.37
N ASP A 632 26.96 15.81 -14.03
CA ASP A 632 27.15 17.11 -14.71
C ASP A 632 26.58 17.19 -16.13
N HIS A 633 25.85 16.17 -16.58
CA HIS A 633 25.35 16.07 -17.96
C HIS A 633 24.11 15.18 -18.07
N GLY A 634 23.37 15.34 -19.17
CA GLY A 634 22.29 14.42 -19.55
C GLY A 634 20.86 14.96 -19.42
N PHE A 635 20.68 16.24 -19.05
CA PHE A 635 19.36 16.83 -18.76
C PHE A 635 18.81 17.73 -19.87
N SER A 636 19.67 18.28 -20.75
CA SER A 636 19.23 19.07 -21.91
C SER A 636 18.19 18.30 -22.74
N GLY A 637 17.03 18.92 -22.95
CA GLY A 637 15.89 18.37 -23.67
C GLY A 637 15.13 17.24 -22.95
N LYS A 638 15.45 16.94 -21.68
CA LYS A 638 14.75 15.88 -20.93
C LYS A 638 13.38 16.36 -20.42
N ASP A 639 12.46 15.41 -20.28
CA ASP A 639 11.17 15.61 -19.63
C ASP A 639 11.26 15.33 -18.12
N PHE A 640 10.81 16.30 -17.33
CA PHE A 640 10.74 16.32 -15.87
C PHE A 640 9.36 16.80 -15.40
N GLU A 641 8.29 16.54 -16.16
CA GLU A 641 6.93 16.87 -15.71
C GLU A 641 6.65 16.23 -14.33
N TYR A 642 6.16 17.02 -13.37
CA TYR A 642 5.97 16.65 -11.95
C TYR A 642 7.21 16.12 -11.18
N THR A 643 8.44 16.27 -11.68
CA THR A 643 9.65 15.84 -10.95
C THR A 643 9.93 16.73 -9.73
N ILE A 644 10.35 16.14 -8.61
CA ILE A 644 10.67 16.85 -7.37
C ILE A 644 12.20 17.06 -7.28
N PHE A 645 12.67 18.30 -7.22
CA PHE A 645 14.10 18.66 -7.09
C PHE A 645 14.46 19.31 -5.74
N ASP A 646 13.59 19.20 -4.74
CA ASP A 646 13.71 19.99 -3.50
C ASP A 646 15.05 19.74 -2.78
N GLY A 647 15.80 20.80 -2.49
CA GLY A 647 17.13 20.76 -1.90
C GLY A 647 18.27 20.23 -2.80
N ALA A 648 17.98 19.76 -4.01
CA ALA A 648 19.00 19.23 -4.94
C ALA A 648 19.93 20.34 -5.47
N ASP A 649 21.12 19.95 -5.95
CA ASP A 649 22.07 20.89 -6.58
C ASP A 649 22.10 20.75 -8.10
N LEU A 650 21.54 21.77 -8.78
CA LEU A 650 21.51 21.91 -10.23
C LEU A 650 22.48 23.02 -10.73
N SER A 651 23.37 23.53 -9.88
CA SER A 651 24.26 24.64 -10.24
C SER A 651 25.21 24.27 -11.39
N ASN A 652 25.39 25.21 -12.32
CA ASN A 652 26.22 25.07 -13.53
C ASN A 652 25.80 23.94 -14.51
N LYS A 653 24.65 23.28 -14.33
CA LYS A 653 24.21 22.16 -15.17
C LYS A 653 23.44 22.64 -16.41
N ASP A 654 23.61 21.91 -17.53
CA ASP A 654 22.87 22.13 -18.77
C ASP A 654 21.49 21.44 -18.71
N MET A 655 20.47 22.24 -18.44
CA MET A 655 19.05 21.87 -18.45
C MET A 655 18.32 22.51 -19.65
N SER A 656 19.04 22.96 -20.68
CA SER A 656 18.46 23.68 -21.81
C SER A 656 17.37 22.84 -22.49
N LYS A 657 16.25 23.47 -22.89
CA LYS A 657 15.09 22.84 -23.55
C LYS A 657 14.35 21.77 -22.71
N ALA A 658 14.71 21.58 -21.44
CA ALA A 658 14.02 20.64 -20.56
C ALA A 658 12.58 21.09 -20.24
N ASN A 659 11.71 20.12 -19.97
CA ASN A 659 10.33 20.35 -19.56
C ASN A 659 10.19 20.16 -18.05
N PHE A 660 9.79 21.20 -17.33
CA PHE A 660 9.63 21.23 -15.86
C PHE A 660 8.19 21.55 -15.44
N GLN A 661 7.21 21.30 -16.31
CA GLN A 661 5.80 21.57 -16.02
C GLN A 661 5.36 20.81 -14.73
N TYR A 662 4.78 21.53 -13.77
CA TYR A 662 4.41 21.04 -12.43
C TYR A 662 5.56 20.47 -11.55
N ALA A 663 6.84 20.66 -11.90
CA ALA A 663 7.96 20.23 -11.07
C ALA A 663 8.09 21.06 -9.77
N SER A 664 8.76 20.51 -8.75
CA SER A 664 9.02 21.19 -7.46
C SER A 664 10.49 21.58 -7.31
N PHE A 665 10.75 22.73 -6.65
CA PHE A 665 12.06 23.38 -6.56
C PHE A 665 12.34 24.06 -5.19
N ASP A 666 11.80 23.55 -4.09
CA ASP A 666 11.99 24.14 -2.75
C ASP A 666 13.47 24.01 -2.30
N ASP A 667 14.16 25.13 -2.01
CA ASP A 667 15.61 25.23 -1.71
C ASP A 667 16.58 24.60 -2.75
N THR A 668 16.10 24.31 -3.97
CA THR A 668 16.96 23.81 -5.06
C THR A 668 17.98 24.87 -5.49
N ASN A 669 19.25 24.46 -5.67
CA ASN A 669 20.31 25.34 -6.15
C ASN A 669 20.30 25.43 -7.68
N LEU A 670 20.11 26.63 -8.24
CA LEU A 670 20.13 26.88 -9.69
C LEU A 670 21.30 27.78 -10.15
N GLU A 671 22.26 28.09 -9.27
CA GLU A 671 23.34 29.06 -9.56
C GLU A 671 24.13 28.71 -10.84
N GLY A 672 24.12 29.61 -11.83
CA GLY A 672 24.85 29.42 -13.08
C GLY A 672 24.31 28.32 -14.02
N ALA A 673 23.12 27.75 -13.76
CA ALA A 673 22.52 26.75 -14.65
C ALA A 673 22.21 27.32 -16.05
N ASP A 674 22.20 26.45 -17.07
CA ASP A 674 21.66 26.80 -18.39
C ASP A 674 20.22 26.31 -18.51
N LEU A 675 19.28 27.24 -18.60
CA LEU A 675 17.84 27.01 -18.74
C LEU A 675 17.33 27.47 -20.13
N ASN A 676 18.22 27.65 -21.13
CA ASN A 676 17.86 28.14 -22.46
C ASN A 676 16.70 27.33 -23.07
N SER A 677 15.60 28.00 -23.44
CA SER A 677 14.38 27.39 -23.98
C SER A 677 13.70 26.33 -23.09
N ALA A 678 14.03 26.25 -21.80
CA ALA A 678 13.35 25.36 -20.84
C ALA A 678 11.90 25.82 -20.55
N LYS A 679 11.05 24.91 -20.07
CA LYS A 679 9.62 25.15 -19.83
C LYS A 679 9.24 24.95 -18.36
N PHE A 680 9.05 26.05 -17.64
CA PHE A 680 8.48 26.10 -16.31
C PHE A 680 7.01 26.54 -16.42
N ILE A 681 6.09 25.60 -16.48
CA ILE A 681 4.64 25.86 -16.56
C ILE A 681 3.99 25.44 -15.24
N GLN A 682 3.33 26.39 -14.57
CA GLN A 682 2.72 26.19 -13.24
C GLN A 682 3.69 25.63 -12.18
N VAL A 683 4.91 26.18 -12.13
CA VAL A 683 5.97 25.84 -11.17
C VAL A 683 6.06 26.91 -10.07
N ASP A 684 6.37 26.55 -8.83
CA ASP A 684 6.80 27.52 -7.82
C ASP A 684 8.33 27.62 -7.75
N LEU A 685 8.86 28.78 -8.13
CA LEU A 685 10.29 29.12 -8.06
C LEU A 685 10.55 30.21 -7.00
N SER A 686 9.53 30.69 -6.29
CA SER A 686 9.68 31.74 -5.27
C SER A 686 10.52 31.29 -4.05
N LYS A 687 10.74 29.98 -3.89
CA LYS A 687 11.46 29.36 -2.76
C LYS A 687 12.82 28.75 -3.13
N ILE A 688 13.28 28.90 -4.37
CA ILE A 688 14.62 28.42 -4.78
C ILE A 688 15.71 29.00 -3.89
N LYS A 689 16.84 28.27 -3.81
CA LYS A 689 18.03 28.71 -3.08
C LYS A 689 18.48 30.09 -3.56
N ASN A 690 18.94 30.92 -2.62
CA ASN A 690 19.38 32.31 -2.86
C ASN A 690 18.29 33.28 -3.42
N LYS A 691 17.09 32.82 -3.80
CA LYS A 691 16.00 33.62 -4.42
C LYS A 691 16.46 34.52 -5.57
N SER A 692 17.36 34.01 -6.41
CA SER A 692 17.97 34.77 -7.50
C SER A 692 18.24 33.91 -8.73
N PHE A 693 18.06 34.54 -9.89
CA PHE A 693 18.46 34.05 -11.20
C PHE A 693 19.72 34.76 -11.75
N GLU A 694 20.49 35.47 -10.92
CA GLU A 694 21.76 36.04 -11.39
C GLU A 694 22.73 34.93 -11.83
N GLY A 695 23.35 35.12 -13.00
CA GLY A 695 24.25 34.15 -13.62
C GLY A 695 23.57 33.02 -14.40
N ILE A 696 22.25 32.84 -14.30
CA ILE A 696 21.51 31.80 -15.01
C ILE A 696 21.23 32.22 -16.46
N ASN A 697 21.43 31.32 -17.43
CA ASN A 697 21.00 31.56 -18.82
C ASN A 697 19.51 31.27 -18.96
N LEU A 698 18.69 32.33 -19.01
CA LEU A 698 17.23 32.21 -19.17
C LEU A 698 16.75 32.32 -20.62
N THR A 699 17.63 32.52 -21.61
CA THR A 699 17.24 32.94 -22.97
C THR A 699 16.15 32.04 -23.57
N ALA A 700 15.04 32.63 -24.01
CA ALA A 700 13.86 31.97 -24.57
C ALA A 700 13.13 30.94 -23.65
N ALA A 701 13.43 30.92 -22.35
CA ALA A 701 12.72 30.06 -21.39
C ALA A 701 11.28 30.55 -21.11
N SER A 702 10.37 29.61 -20.92
CA SER A 702 8.97 29.87 -20.57
C SER A 702 8.73 29.69 -19.08
N PHE A 703 8.05 30.65 -18.47
CA PHE A 703 7.66 30.73 -17.06
C PHE A 703 6.14 30.95 -16.90
N ALA A 704 5.35 30.60 -17.92
CA ALA A 704 3.92 30.89 -17.97
C ALA A 704 3.15 30.24 -16.81
N HIS A 705 2.27 31.01 -16.17
CA HIS A 705 1.51 30.61 -14.97
C HIS A 705 2.35 30.17 -13.75
N SER A 706 3.66 30.38 -13.75
CA SER A 706 4.56 30.00 -12.64
C SER A 706 4.69 31.13 -11.59
N ASN A 707 5.10 30.79 -10.38
CA ASN A 707 5.38 31.72 -9.28
C ASN A 707 6.88 32.04 -9.20
N LEU A 708 7.20 33.33 -9.23
CA LEU A 708 8.54 33.94 -9.19
C LEU A 708 8.59 35.10 -8.18
N GLU A 709 7.69 35.12 -7.18
CA GLU A 709 7.52 36.24 -6.24
C GLU A 709 8.84 36.61 -5.55
N GLY A 710 9.24 37.88 -5.66
CA GLY A 710 10.41 38.44 -5.01
C GLY A 710 11.76 37.99 -5.56
N LEU A 711 11.81 37.19 -6.63
CA LEU A 711 13.07 36.77 -7.25
C LEU A 711 13.85 37.95 -7.85
N ARG A 712 15.18 37.92 -7.72
CA ARG A 712 16.09 38.80 -8.46
C ARG A 712 16.42 38.21 -9.82
N MET A 713 16.09 38.94 -10.88
CA MET A 713 16.30 38.55 -12.28
C MET A 713 17.75 38.82 -12.73
N PRO A 714 18.23 38.15 -13.80
CA PRO A 714 19.55 38.41 -14.34
C PRO A 714 19.66 39.79 -14.99
N MET A 715 20.89 40.21 -15.28
CA MET A 715 21.21 41.44 -16.02
C MET A 715 20.64 41.46 -17.46
N THR A 716 20.28 40.30 -18.01
CA THR A 716 19.80 40.14 -19.39
C THR A 716 18.68 39.11 -19.43
N VAL A 717 17.50 39.49 -19.92
CA VAL A 717 16.29 38.67 -20.03
C VAL A 717 15.79 38.78 -21.48
N ILE A 718 15.78 37.67 -22.23
CA ILE A 718 15.59 37.70 -23.70
C ILE A 718 14.59 36.64 -24.13
N ASN A 719 13.57 37.06 -24.88
CA ASN A 719 12.50 36.24 -25.49
C ASN A 719 11.76 35.33 -24.50
N ASN A 720 11.73 35.72 -23.21
CA ASN A 720 11.11 34.94 -22.15
C ASN A 720 9.57 35.07 -22.14
N ASN A 721 8.89 33.98 -21.78
CA ASN A 721 7.42 33.96 -21.68
C ASN A 721 6.97 33.88 -20.21
N PHE A 722 6.71 35.02 -19.60
CA PHE A 722 6.13 35.18 -18.26
C PHE A 722 4.60 35.41 -18.29
N SER A 723 3.90 35.01 -19.35
CA SER A 723 2.45 35.23 -19.46
C SER A 723 1.70 34.58 -18.30
N ASN A 724 0.81 35.33 -17.63
CA ASN A 724 0.08 34.94 -16.42
C ASN A 724 0.97 34.54 -15.22
N ALA A 725 2.27 34.84 -15.21
CA ALA A 725 3.15 34.53 -14.09
C ALA A 725 2.86 35.41 -12.86
N GLU A 726 3.09 34.87 -11.66
CA GLU A 726 3.08 35.61 -10.40
C GLU A 726 4.49 36.09 -10.09
N MET A 727 4.72 37.40 -10.15
CA MET A 727 6.05 38.05 -10.10
C MET A 727 6.03 39.32 -9.23
N ASN A 728 5.13 39.36 -8.23
CA ASN A 728 5.05 40.50 -7.32
C ASN A 728 6.40 40.69 -6.61
N LYS A 729 6.80 41.95 -6.37
CA LYS A 729 8.07 42.32 -5.72
C LYS A 729 9.37 41.87 -6.44
N SER A 730 9.31 41.20 -7.60
CA SER A 730 10.50 40.72 -8.31
C SER A 730 11.38 41.90 -8.78
N ASN A 731 12.70 41.67 -8.86
CA ASN A 731 13.70 42.72 -9.05
C ASN A 731 14.43 42.56 -10.39
N PHE A 732 14.17 43.50 -11.30
CA PHE A 732 14.76 43.67 -12.63
C PHE A 732 15.62 44.96 -12.71
N SER A 733 16.00 45.57 -11.59
CA SER A 733 16.70 46.87 -11.64
C SER A 733 18.04 46.77 -12.36
N ASN A 734 18.26 47.67 -13.32
CA ASN A 734 19.38 47.68 -14.26
C ASN A 734 19.43 46.48 -15.24
N SER A 735 18.42 45.61 -15.29
CA SER A 735 18.34 44.53 -16.29
C SER A 735 18.01 45.07 -17.69
N ILE A 736 18.53 44.41 -18.71
CA ILE A 736 18.12 44.58 -20.11
C ILE A 736 17.09 43.50 -20.43
N ILE A 737 15.90 43.89 -20.86
CA ILE A 737 14.75 43.02 -21.14
C ILE A 737 14.36 43.18 -22.61
N VAL A 738 14.32 42.10 -23.38
CA VAL A 738 14.07 42.13 -24.83
C VAL A 738 13.07 41.06 -25.23
N GLY A 739 12.07 41.43 -26.03
CA GLY A 739 11.13 40.48 -26.65
C GLY A 739 10.34 39.60 -25.68
N CYS A 740 10.17 40.03 -24.43
CA CYS A 740 9.51 39.22 -23.41
C CYS A 740 7.98 39.38 -23.45
N LEU A 741 7.27 38.27 -23.29
CA LEU A 741 5.83 38.25 -23.01
C LEU A 741 5.62 38.28 -21.49
N LEU A 742 4.91 39.28 -20.99
CA LEU A 742 4.51 39.45 -19.59
C LEU A 742 2.99 39.73 -19.48
N GLY A 743 2.22 39.32 -20.50
CA GLY A 743 0.77 39.54 -20.55
C GLY A 743 0.04 38.91 -19.36
N ASP A 744 -0.92 39.63 -18.78
CA ASP A 744 -1.70 39.23 -17.58
C ASP A 744 -0.89 38.88 -16.30
N SER A 745 0.44 39.05 -16.31
CA SER A 745 1.31 38.77 -15.15
C SER A 745 1.02 39.68 -13.95
N GLN A 746 1.35 39.20 -12.75
CA GLN A 746 1.28 39.98 -11.52
C GLN A 746 2.66 40.56 -11.21
N LEU A 747 2.81 41.88 -11.24
CA LEU A 747 4.10 42.60 -11.08
C LEU A 747 3.97 43.75 -10.06
N LYS A 748 3.11 43.57 -9.05
CA LYS A 748 2.81 44.56 -8.01
C LYS A 748 4.05 44.83 -7.17
N ASN A 749 4.42 46.10 -7.06
CA ASN A 749 5.67 46.57 -6.45
C ASN A 749 6.95 45.91 -7.03
N ALA A 750 6.92 45.42 -8.27
CA ALA A 750 8.14 44.97 -8.96
C ALA A 750 9.09 46.16 -9.22
N ASN A 751 10.40 45.90 -9.22
CA ASN A 751 11.43 46.92 -9.34
C ASN A 751 12.14 46.84 -10.70
N PHE A 752 11.88 47.81 -11.56
CA PHE A 752 12.45 48.01 -12.89
C PHE A 752 13.36 49.25 -12.97
N LYS A 753 13.84 49.76 -11.82
CA LYS A 753 14.63 50.99 -11.75
C LYS A 753 15.91 50.90 -12.59
N ASN A 754 16.13 51.92 -13.44
CA ASN A 754 17.18 51.98 -14.47
C ASN A 754 17.20 50.76 -15.45
N ALA A 755 16.15 49.96 -15.55
CA ALA A 755 16.09 48.86 -16.52
C ALA A 755 15.96 49.38 -17.95
N ASP A 756 16.49 48.64 -18.92
CA ASP A 756 16.23 48.88 -20.34
C ASP A 756 15.24 47.83 -20.85
N ILE A 757 14.04 48.29 -21.16
CA ILE A 757 12.87 47.51 -21.58
C ILE A 757 12.44 47.99 -22.98
N SER A 758 13.30 48.76 -23.67
CA SER A 758 13.02 49.28 -25.00
C SER A 758 12.83 48.18 -26.04
N GLY A 759 11.94 48.43 -27.00
CA GLY A 759 11.79 47.61 -28.18
C GLY A 759 12.98 47.79 -29.12
N GLN A 760 13.59 46.68 -29.50
CA GLN A 760 14.77 46.70 -30.38
C GLN A 760 14.34 46.76 -31.84
N VAL A 761 14.80 47.79 -32.55
CA VAL A 761 14.67 47.87 -34.01
C VAL A 761 15.69 46.92 -34.64
N LEU A 762 15.20 45.91 -35.35
CA LEU A 762 15.97 44.92 -36.09
C LEU A 762 15.73 45.09 -37.60
N GLN A 763 16.72 44.70 -38.40
CA GLN A 763 16.63 44.68 -39.86
C GLN A 763 17.16 43.34 -40.37
N SER A 764 16.26 42.54 -40.96
CA SER A 764 16.56 41.24 -41.55
C SER A 764 16.44 41.29 -43.08
N VAL A 765 17.16 40.39 -43.76
CA VAL A 765 17.13 40.26 -45.22
C VAL A 765 16.77 38.82 -45.58
N TYR A 766 15.65 38.66 -46.29
CA TYR A 766 15.10 37.38 -46.71
C TYR A 766 15.44 37.15 -48.19
N GLU A 767 16.46 36.31 -48.43
CA GLU A 767 16.94 35.98 -49.78
C GLU A 767 15.85 35.27 -50.61
N ASP A 768 15.72 35.62 -51.90
CA ASP A 768 14.75 35.04 -52.87
C ASP A 768 13.26 35.06 -52.41
N SER A 769 12.90 35.86 -51.40
CA SER A 769 11.65 35.73 -50.63
C SER A 769 10.52 36.71 -50.98
N LEU A 770 10.39 37.10 -52.25
CA LEU A 770 9.31 38.01 -52.72
C LEU A 770 7.88 37.59 -52.32
N TRP A 771 7.65 36.31 -52.08
CA TRP A 771 6.36 35.75 -51.66
C TRP A 771 5.88 36.27 -50.29
N LEU A 772 6.77 36.85 -49.47
CA LEU A 772 6.39 37.53 -48.22
C LEU A 772 5.43 38.71 -48.47
N PHE A 773 5.45 39.33 -49.65
CA PHE A 773 4.50 40.39 -50.04
C PHE A 773 3.09 39.88 -50.34
N ASP A 774 2.90 38.57 -50.53
CA ASP A 774 1.57 37.94 -50.76
C ASP A 774 0.88 37.52 -49.45
N LEU A 775 1.57 37.59 -48.30
CA LEU A 775 1.05 37.24 -46.97
C LEU A 775 0.16 38.35 -46.38
N THR A 776 -0.81 37.97 -45.54
CA THR A 776 -1.44 38.93 -44.61
C THR A 776 -0.47 39.33 -43.50
N TYR A 777 -0.73 40.46 -42.83
CA TYR A 777 0.13 40.93 -41.71
C TYR A 777 0.28 39.89 -40.58
N LEU A 778 -0.73 39.05 -40.33
CA LEU A 778 -0.65 37.98 -39.33
C LEU A 778 0.23 36.81 -39.80
N GLU A 779 0.01 36.33 -41.03
CA GLU A 779 0.84 35.26 -41.63
C GLU A 779 2.31 35.71 -41.74
N LEU A 780 2.54 36.99 -42.08
CA LEU A 780 3.88 37.59 -42.12
C LEU A 780 4.50 37.70 -40.72
N GLN A 781 3.73 38.07 -39.68
CA GLN A 781 4.21 38.00 -38.31
C GLN A 781 4.58 36.56 -37.90
N GLU A 782 3.73 35.57 -38.20
CA GLU A 782 3.97 34.16 -37.89
C GLU A 782 5.24 33.63 -38.59
N GLU A 783 5.45 33.97 -39.86
CA GLU A 783 6.64 33.60 -40.62
C GLU A 783 7.93 34.24 -40.04
N LEU A 784 7.92 35.55 -39.76
CA LEU A 784 9.07 36.27 -39.18
C LEU A 784 9.42 35.76 -37.77
N MET A 785 8.44 35.30 -37.00
CA MET A 785 8.67 34.80 -35.65
C MET A 785 9.24 33.36 -35.62
N SER A 786 9.32 32.68 -36.77
CA SER A 786 10.06 31.40 -36.90
C SER A 786 11.56 31.52 -36.56
N GLU A 787 12.12 32.74 -36.59
CA GLU A 787 13.49 33.05 -36.15
C GLU A 787 13.72 32.96 -34.62
N GLY A 788 12.70 32.58 -33.83
CA GLY A 788 12.82 32.37 -32.38
C GLY A 788 12.24 33.49 -31.52
N PHE A 789 11.28 34.24 -32.06
CA PHE A 789 10.53 35.28 -31.36
C PHE A 789 9.17 34.73 -30.88
N ALA A 790 8.68 35.19 -29.72
CA ALA A 790 7.41 34.72 -29.15
C ALA A 790 6.20 35.47 -29.76
N ILE A 791 5.09 34.77 -30.00
CA ILE A 791 3.93 35.34 -30.69
C ILE A 791 3.39 36.58 -29.96
N GLY A 792 3.37 37.72 -30.65
CA GLY A 792 2.78 38.98 -30.15
C GLY A 792 3.78 40.04 -29.64
N ILE A 793 5.07 39.94 -30.00
CA ILE A 793 6.11 40.92 -29.62
C ILE A 793 6.67 41.75 -30.81
N LEU A 794 6.18 41.50 -32.04
CA LEU A 794 6.79 42.02 -33.27
C LEU A 794 5.88 43.05 -33.95
N HIS A 795 6.40 44.23 -34.26
CA HIS A 795 5.75 45.24 -35.10
C HIS A 795 6.61 45.57 -36.32
N ILE A 796 6.08 45.32 -37.52
CA ILE A 796 6.78 45.62 -38.78
C ILE A 796 6.68 47.12 -39.05
N GLN A 797 7.83 47.79 -39.18
CA GLN A 797 7.92 49.21 -39.51
C GLN A 797 7.90 49.44 -41.03
N ASP A 798 8.69 48.66 -41.77
CA ASP A 798 8.91 48.85 -43.21
C ASP A 798 9.37 47.54 -43.88
N MET A 799 9.16 47.43 -45.19
CA MET A 799 9.45 46.24 -46.00
C MET A 799 9.78 46.61 -47.45
N GLU A 800 11.08 46.65 -47.77
CA GLU A 800 11.61 47.05 -49.08
C GLU A 800 11.99 45.84 -49.95
N GLN A 801 11.67 45.88 -51.24
CA GLN A 801 12.13 44.90 -52.23
C GLN A 801 13.51 45.29 -52.79
N ASN A 802 14.47 44.36 -52.78
CA ASN A 802 15.78 44.52 -53.39
C ASN A 802 16.10 43.33 -54.32
N GLY A 803 15.73 43.45 -55.60
CA GLY A 803 15.87 42.35 -56.56
C GLY A 803 14.85 41.25 -56.30
N ASN A 804 15.31 40.06 -55.91
CA ASN A 804 14.46 38.97 -55.41
C ASN A 804 14.35 38.96 -53.87
N ASP A 805 15.16 39.76 -53.18
CA ASP A 805 15.30 39.71 -51.73
C ASP A 805 14.37 40.74 -51.07
N VAL A 806 13.98 40.49 -49.83
CA VAL A 806 13.11 41.39 -49.05
C VAL A 806 13.85 41.86 -47.80
N HIS A 807 14.00 43.18 -47.65
CA HIS A 807 14.57 43.83 -46.47
C HIS A 807 13.42 44.24 -45.56
N ILE A 808 13.38 43.76 -44.31
CA ILE A 808 12.28 44.03 -43.38
C ILE A 808 12.84 44.69 -42.11
N SER A 809 12.32 45.87 -41.78
CA SER A 809 12.61 46.60 -40.54
C SER A 809 11.46 46.37 -39.56
N PHE A 810 11.75 45.83 -38.38
CA PHE A 810 10.74 45.52 -37.37
C PHE A 810 11.23 45.79 -35.94
N ILE A 811 10.30 46.16 -35.06
CA ILE A 811 10.55 46.32 -33.63
C ILE A 811 10.17 45.02 -32.92
N VAL A 812 11.07 44.52 -32.07
CA VAL A 812 10.80 43.48 -31.08
C VAL A 812 10.64 44.15 -29.71
N TYR A 813 9.40 44.30 -29.24
CA TYR A 813 9.04 45.00 -28.00
C TYR A 813 8.68 44.05 -26.85
N ASN A 814 8.76 44.54 -25.62
CA ASN A 814 8.27 43.83 -24.45
C ASN A 814 6.76 44.05 -24.28
N ASN A 815 6.01 42.98 -24.03
CA ASN A 815 4.54 42.98 -24.02
C ASN A 815 3.99 42.71 -22.62
N PHE A 816 3.47 43.76 -21.98
CA PHE A 816 2.84 43.78 -20.66
C PHE A 816 1.32 43.99 -20.76
N VAL A 817 0.68 43.57 -21.86
CA VAL A 817 -0.77 43.79 -22.07
C VAL A 817 -1.58 43.14 -20.92
N TYR A 818 -2.51 43.90 -20.37
CA TYR A 818 -3.26 43.57 -19.14
C TYR A 818 -2.41 43.31 -17.86
N ALA A 819 -1.09 43.46 -17.84
CA ALA A 819 -0.28 43.14 -16.66
C ALA A 819 -0.64 44.00 -15.42
N LYS A 820 -0.46 43.43 -14.22
CA LYS A 820 -0.88 44.03 -12.95
C LYS A 820 0.32 44.61 -12.19
N LEU A 821 0.69 45.83 -12.57
CA LEU A 821 1.94 46.53 -12.24
C LEU A 821 1.77 47.60 -11.13
N LYS A 822 0.74 47.49 -10.30
CA LYS A 822 0.43 48.48 -9.26
C LYS A 822 1.61 48.69 -8.30
N ASN A 823 1.99 49.96 -8.10
CA ASN A 823 3.15 50.42 -7.35
C ASN A 823 4.54 49.99 -7.90
N ALA A 824 4.66 49.56 -9.17
CA ALA A 824 5.97 49.19 -9.74
C ALA A 824 6.91 50.42 -9.88
N ASP A 825 8.21 50.22 -9.69
CA ASP A 825 9.23 51.29 -9.79
C ASP A 825 9.99 51.21 -11.12
N PHE A 826 9.70 52.13 -12.03
CA PHE A 826 10.32 52.31 -13.35
C PHE A 826 11.22 53.57 -13.39
N GLN A 827 11.71 54.06 -12.23
CA GLN A 827 12.53 55.27 -12.19
C GLN A 827 13.76 55.18 -13.11
N ASN A 828 13.95 56.18 -13.97
CA ASN A 828 14.97 56.24 -15.02
C ASN A 828 14.98 55.02 -15.99
N ALA A 829 13.89 54.25 -16.10
CA ALA A 829 13.83 53.13 -17.03
C ALA A 829 13.71 53.60 -18.49
N SER A 830 14.24 52.79 -19.41
CA SER A 830 14.02 52.93 -20.85
C SER A 830 12.88 52.00 -21.27
N LEU A 831 11.85 52.56 -21.91
CA LEU A 831 10.56 51.92 -22.19
C LEU A 831 10.08 52.19 -23.63
N TRP A 832 10.98 52.67 -24.50
CA TRP A 832 10.68 53.03 -25.90
C TRP A 832 9.99 51.87 -26.63
N TYR A 833 8.85 52.11 -27.30
CA TYR A 833 8.02 51.10 -27.99
C TYR A 833 7.45 49.95 -27.12
N ALA A 834 7.64 49.94 -25.80
CA ALA A 834 7.09 48.88 -24.95
C ALA A 834 5.54 48.92 -24.95
N ASN A 835 4.90 47.75 -24.87
CA ASN A 835 3.45 47.64 -24.95
C ASN A 835 2.84 47.33 -23.57
N PHE A 836 2.10 48.27 -23.02
CA PHE A 836 1.42 48.23 -21.73
C PHE A 836 -0.11 48.43 -21.87
N ALA A 837 -0.69 48.13 -23.05
CA ALA A 837 -2.11 48.35 -23.28
C ALA A 837 -2.99 47.62 -22.24
N ASN A 838 -3.95 48.33 -21.66
CA ASN A 838 -4.85 47.87 -20.60
C ASN A 838 -4.17 47.41 -19.29
N ALA A 839 -2.88 47.74 -19.06
CA ALA A 839 -2.18 47.41 -17.82
C ALA A 839 -2.69 48.21 -16.59
N ASP A 840 -2.60 47.62 -15.39
CA ASP A 840 -2.85 48.29 -14.11
C ASP A 840 -1.53 48.89 -13.59
N LEU A 841 -1.25 50.13 -13.96
CA LEU A 841 -0.04 50.91 -13.64
C LEU A 841 -0.24 51.87 -12.46
N ARG A 842 -1.24 51.61 -11.61
CA ARG A 842 -1.63 52.56 -10.54
C ARG A 842 -0.52 52.79 -9.53
N ASN A 843 -0.29 54.05 -9.16
CA ASN A 843 0.83 54.48 -8.34
C ASN A 843 2.23 54.04 -8.85
N ALA A 844 2.38 53.62 -10.12
CA ALA A 844 3.71 53.27 -10.65
C ALA A 844 4.61 54.52 -10.73
N ASN A 845 5.91 54.34 -10.52
CA ASN A 845 6.89 55.43 -10.50
C ASN A 845 7.72 55.42 -11.78
N PHE A 846 7.38 56.28 -12.74
CA PHE A 846 8.06 56.51 -14.01
C PHE A 846 8.95 57.77 -13.99
N SER A 847 9.33 58.27 -12.81
CA SER A 847 10.13 59.50 -12.72
C SER A 847 11.44 59.40 -13.51
N GLY A 848 11.67 60.36 -14.40
CA GLY A 848 12.83 60.41 -15.30
C GLY A 848 12.90 59.29 -16.36
N ALA A 849 11.82 58.54 -16.59
CA ALA A 849 11.81 57.43 -17.56
C ALA A 849 11.70 57.91 -19.02
N ASP A 850 12.32 57.17 -19.94
CA ASP A 850 12.23 57.39 -21.39
C ASP A 850 11.13 56.49 -21.98
N MET A 851 9.97 57.07 -22.23
CA MET A 851 8.71 56.40 -22.58
C MET A 851 8.22 56.82 -23.98
N ARG A 852 9.16 57.14 -24.89
CA ARG A 852 8.85 57.51 -26.28
C ARG A 852 8.09 56.40 -26.99
N GLU A 853 7.17 56.77 -27.88
CA GLU A 853 6.40 55.83 -28.73
C GLU A 853 5.77 54.64 -27.96
N ILE A 854 5.55 54.76 -26.65
CA ILE A 854 5.06 53.67 -25.79
C ILE A 854 3.57 53.43 -26.04
N TYR A 855 3.12 52.18 -26.01
CA TYR A 855 1.71 51.84 -26.20
C TYR A 855 1.02 51.66 -24.84
N LEU A 856 0.21 52.65 -24.43
CA LEU A 856 -0.52 52.72 -23.16
C LEU A 856 -2.05 52.73 -23.36
N VAL A 857 -2.53 52.26 -24.51
CA VAL A 857 -3.96 52.24 -24.88
C VAL A 857 -4.80 51.56 -23.79
N GLY A 858 -5.76 52.27 -23.20
CA GLY A 858 -6.62 51.79 -22.12
C GLY A 858 -5.92 51.51 -20.78
N ALA A 859 -4.64 51.85 -20.61
CA ALA A 859 -3.90 51.59 -19.38
C ALA A 859 -4.38 52.48 -18.21
N ASN A 860 -4.32 51.94 -16.99
CA ASN A 860 -4.73 52.67 -15.79
C ASN A 860 -3.52 53.20 -15.01
N LEU A 861 -3.25 54.49 -15.16
CA LEU A 861 -2.15 55.25 -14.55
C LEU A 861 -2.61 56.09 -13.33
N GLU A 862 -3.76 55.76 -12.72
CA GLU A 862 -4.29 56.45 -11.52
C GLU A 862 -3.20 56.59 -10.44
N GLY A 863 -2.88 57.82 -10.06
CA GLY A 863 -1.86 58.16 -9.07
C GLY A 863 -0.40 57.90 -9.47
N ALA A 864 -0.10 57.57 -10.74
CA ALA A 864 1.28 57.33 -11.19
C ALA A 864 2.16 58.59 -11.15
N ASN A 865 3.46 58.42 -10.90
CA ASN A 865 4.43 59.52 -10.91
C ASN A 865 5.23 59.53 -12.22
N LEU A 866 4.98 60.51 -13.08
CA LEU A 866 5.61 60.70 -14.40
C LEU A 866 6.50 61.97 -14.42
N GLU A 867 6.98 62.42 -13.25
CA GLU A 867 7.87 63.56 -13.07
C GLU A 867 9.09 63.48 -14.01
N GLY A 868 9.23 64.43 -14.93
CA GLY A 868 10.33 64.47 -15.91
C GLY A 868 10.38 63.32 -16.92
N ALA A 869 9.30 62.54 -17.08
CA ALA A 869 9.24 61.44 -18.06
C ALA A 869 9.11 61.95 -19.51
N ASN A 870 9.71 61.25 -20.47
CA ASN A 870 9.61 61.60 -21.90
C ASN A 870 8.60 60.71 -22.62
N LEU A 871 7.41 61.21 -22.92
CA LEU A 871 6.30 60.52 -23.61
C LEU A 871 6.11 61.02 -25.05
N GLU A 872 7.17 61.53 -25.69
CA GLU A 872 7.14 61.95 -27.10
C GLU A 872 6.66 60.79 -28.01
N GLY A 873 5.62 61.03 -28.80
CA GLY A 873 4.96 60.01 -29.65
C GLY A 873 4.13 58.95 -28.91
N ALA A 874 4.01 58.98 -27.59
CA ALA A 874 3.30 57.95 -26.82
C ALA A 874 1.80 57.81 -27.20
N ASN A 875 1.29 56.58 -27.29
CA ASN A 875 -0.13 56.32 -27.53
C ASN A 875 -0.88 56.03 -26.22
N LEU A 876 -1.59 57.03 -25.70
CA LEU A 876 -2.36 57.03 -24.46
C LEU A 876 -3.89 56.99 -24.72
N GLU A 877 -4.33 56.48 -25.87
CA GLU A 877 -5.75 56.39 -26.24
C GLU A 877 -6.58 55.70 -25.14
N GLY A 878 -7.60 56.37 -24.61
CA GLY A 878 -8.47 55.85 -23.54
C GLY A 878 -7.78 55.60 -22.18
N ALA A 879 -6.53 56.03 -21.98
CA ALA A 879 -5.80 55.82 -20.73
C ALA A 879 -6.35 56.66 -19.57
N ASN A 880 -6.23 56.16 -18.34
CA ASN A 880 -6.69 56.84 -17.14
C ASN A 880 -5.52 57.50 -16.38
N LEU A 881 -5.41 58.83 -16.42
CA LEU A 881 -4.32 59.60 -15.76
C LEU A 881 -4.80 60.33 -14.48
N GLU A 882 -5.89 59.88 -13.86
CA GLU A 882 -6.46 60.53 -12.66
C GLU A 882 -5.46 60.61 -11.49
N GLY A 883 -5.17 61.83 -11.03
CA GLY A 883 -4.20 62.09 -9.98
C GLY A 883 -2.74 61.83 -10.35
N ALA A 884 -2.42 61.49 -11.61
CA ALA A 884 -1.05 61.25 -12.05
C ALA A 884 -0.24 62.56 -12.06
N ASN A 885 1.01 62.52 -11.57
CA ASN A 885 1.90 63.68 -11.53
C ASN A 885 2.72 63.78 -12.83
N LEU A 886 2.50 64.83 -13.62
CA LEU A 886 3.17 65.07 -14.90
C LEU A 886 4.13 66.27 -14.85
N GLU A 887 4.64 66.64 -13.66
CA GLU A 887 5.55 67.78 -13.50
C GLU A 887 6.81 67.63 -14.37
N GLY A 888 6.97 68.51 -15.36
CA GLY A 888 8.12 68.49 -16.28
C GLY A 888 8.14 67.35 -17.30
N ALA A 889 7.06 66.58 -17.45
CA ALA A 889 6.95 65.56 -18.49
C ALA A 889 6.89 66.18 -19.90
N ASN A 890 7.40 65.47 -20.91
CA ASN A 890 7.24 65.85 -22.32
C ASN A 890 6.18 64.96 -22.98
N LEU A 891 5.21 65.55 -23.69
CA LEU A 891 4.16 64.84 -24.43
C LEU A 891 4.04 65.30 -25.90
N GLU A 892 5.13 65.79 -26.51
CA GLU A 892 5.11 66.22 -27.92
C GLU A 892 4.71 65.05 -28.84
N GLY A 893 3.64 65.25 -29.63
CA GLY A 893 3.12 64.24 -30.56
C GLY A 893 2.32 63.09 -29.92
N ALA A 894 2.13 63.04 -28.60
CA ALA A 894 1.40 61.96 -27.94
C ALA A 894 -0.10 61.93 -28.31
N ASN A 895 -0.65 60.74 -28.54
CA ASN A 895 -2.09 60.55 -28.75
C ASN A 895 -2.82 60.46 -27.40
N LEU A 896 -3.75 61.39 -27.15
CA LEU A 896 -4.55 61.49 -25.92
C LEU A 896 -6.06 61.30 -26.17
N GLU A 897 -6.47 60.73 -27.31
CA GLU A 897 -7.89 60.56 -27.64
C GLU A 897 -8.62 59.71 -26.58
N GLY A 898 -9.68 60.25 -25.98
CA GLY A 898 -10.48 59.57 -24.95
C GLY A 898 -9.81 59.42 -23.57
N ALA A 899 -8.60 59.93 -23.34
CA ALA A 899 -7.91 59.81 -22.06
C ALA A 899 -8.57 60.64 -20.94
N ASN A 900 -8.54 60.15 -19.70
CA ASN A 900 -8.98 60.90 -18.51
C ASN A 900 -7.85 61.80 -18.00
N LEU A 901 -7.94 63.11 -18.27
CA LEU A 901 -6.91 64.11 -17.96
C LEU A 901 -7.08 64.81 -16.60
N ASN A 902 -7.72 64.15 -15.62
CA ASN A 902 -7.78 64.55 -14.20
C ASN A 902 -6.40 64.47 -13.48
N CYS A 903 -5.31 64.76 -14.18
CA CYS A 903 -3.93 64.69 -13.69
C CYS A 903 -3.51 65.94 -12.89
N ILE A 904 -2.25 66.02 -12.44
CA ILE A 904 -1.69 67.20 -11.76
C ILE A 904 -0.36 67.66 -12.37
N ASN A 905 -0.06 68.95 -12.17
CA ASN A 905 1.23 69.61 -12.45
C ASN A 905 1.66 69.70 -13.94
N HIS A 906 0.74 69.52 -14.90
CA HIS A 906 1.00 69.76 -16.32
C HIS A 906 -0.12 70.55 -17.00
N GLU A 907 0.18 71.27 -18.08
CA GLU A 907 -0.76 72.21 -18.73
C GLU A 907 -1.95 71.56 -19.46
N ILE A 908 -1.89 70.23 -19.65
CA ILE A 908 -2.99 69.44 -20.25
C ILE A 908 -4.04 69.01 -19.21
N CYS A 909 -3.73 69.08 -17.93
CA CYS A 909 -4.61 68.58 -16.86
C CYS A 909 -5.77 69.56 -16.61
N ASN A 910 -7.02 69.09 -16.67
CA ASN A 910 -8.24 69.91 -16.62
C ASN A 910 -9.39 69.20 -15.90
#